data_AF-A0A6P4Y418-F1
#
_entry.id   AF-A0A6P4Y418-F1
#
_cell.length_a   1.000
_cell.length_b   1.000
_cell.length_c   1.000
_cell.angle_alpha   90.00
_cell.angle_beta   90.00
_cell.angle_gamma   90.00
#
_symmetry.space_group_name_H-M   'P 1'
#
loop_
_entity.id
_entity.type
_entity.pdbx_description
1 polymer ?
#
loop_
_entity_poly.entity_id
_entity_poly.type
_entity_poly.pdbx_seq_one_letter_code
_entity_poly.pdbx_strand_id
1 'polypeptide(L)'
;MPGCWGLVLGLLACLLPQGRAALPAGCVILEDMPFSTTDVSSIFGVNRILETEAPPQRVGTLRDQGPLPTGHFATNQIKPHTAPMRLFPYSAVLSREGITYDAYTLDRWNATERSDEMMQQTPSRQGAPWDKVVSVGTNMKQMVSGPDGAPKASFTGNSGVRVGIEGSGEAVMTSFGHLHANFLFSNGEGSMEVPLVRGAPFLTHIFTAADPVLAPYCLSAVDGVATNFRCPTEISAADGGSGFGEATCSDGQLQLTLHVTKAVDDMSQVQWAAGPAGAFSGHMHSCDAATCLMEDEGRTIRVEPTISNVGGTMAYAFNVVGKFVVPWGDWTANPLTVTCSRKREAENRLQPAPRAPCAEQICLYPSCQPLGGGQQQFQLTMDFRNEVPYMEEIQVAVDSADRWSQTHVMLTCNPTRCTLSPDRMTVTYTATVPEGQLAYAVNRIGSFVSPAGFWIDNPHYFTCDGSGSPTTTTIASTTRPTTGTTTTRPTTGTTTTPPVVPPGPVSSGQLSTCAETICRTPSCTDIGGGFQRFTLVLQFSDPLSGINEIQVAANTRDAWDSSHPMVTCTSDTCSLSADGKTLQYASNFPEGVVYYAIHRLGKFVDPPTFWDTQPYEYQCGGSGTQLPGGKSFVLELDEPGNKLSHRTRKFVAYFSEEMTLSVDANGAKFSPSRGGKFTGSMQLVYAGSTARGDLAGARVLDQYAGVYPYRPVVTSCASGSMGYINFQWNKRGGDFFGSNPREDLLMIAVPHQEELLAAHGTLVSTPFTFKGYVGDEWLMEEPLPPAGMDPDPVAVSQIRNDPAKLQVILDAIQTDSSSVSLDNVCTQSNSYGVGKDIAMVTRLASISRAFETHHYHQLDEKIRRCLEKWLRIDDSLSAANKLEYDPVWGGLFIGSSDPNNFDPHANFGFPMYSDHHFHLGYFLYALGYYVKYHNHWAHHGDNMARIVSVARDVGNPSSLDPHFPVVRHKDWYLGMSWATGIVGGARQAESSTEAINCYHGLAALGEALGDDTMKHVGQLTLATEIRSVRHYWHVRNYNRHIFPEYIKTYGTIGQFAEDAIFYYTLNWPCWPYEFPMRHACLVGIQVIPIISVSNLYMDQEWGRSVQNVCNWAVNPWSAPGAGDVDPAILQPVQKGWGAFCHAAASKADAAAETAAVNYVRQLSTGELVGGTGLASTLLFIYGST
;
A
#
# COMPACT_ATOMS: atom_id res chain seq x y z
N MET A 1 28.06 -60.04 -26.44
CA MET A 1 27.59 -60.00 -27.84
C MET A 1 26.27 -60.75 -27.89
N PRO A 2 25.17 -60.26 -28.50
CA PRO A 2 24.99 -59.18 -29.50
C PRO A 2 24.10 -58.02 -28.96
N GLY A 3 23.86 -56.86 -29.59
CA GLY A 3 24.14 -56.40 -30.95
C GLY A 3 22.87 -56.27 -31.81
N CYS A 4 22.48 -55.03 -32.15
CA CYS A 4 21.67 -54.63 -33.33
C CYS A 4 20.12 -54.50 -33.27
N TRP A 5 19.53 -53.88 -32.25
CA TRP A 5 18.16 -53.30 -32.38
C TRP A 5 18.01 -51.83 -31.88
N GLY A 6 19.09 -51.18 -31.45
CA GLY A 6 19.02 -49.83 -30.84
C GLY A 6 19.14 -48.63 -31.81
N LEU A 7 19.42 -48.84 -33.09
CA LEU A 7 19.86 -47.75 -33.98
C LEU A 7 18.79 -47.23 -34.96
N VAL A 8 17.62 -47.86 -35.06
CA VAL A 8 16.54 -47.40 -35.96
C VAL A 8 15.49 -46.55 -35.22
N LEU A 9 15.32 -46.72 -33.91
CA LEU A 9 14.41 -45.90 -33.10
C LEU A 9 15.01 -44.55 -32.67
N GLY A 10 16.33 -44.42 -32.60
CA GLY A 10 17.02 -43.16 -32.24
C GLY A 10 17.04 -42.11 -33.34
N LEU A 11 16.90 -42.50 -34.61
CA LEU A 11 16.96 -41.58 -35.76
C LEU A 11 15.60 -41.02 -36.19
N LEU A 12 14.48 -41.65 -35.80
CA LEU A 12 13.14 -41.07 -36.01
C LEU A 12 12.71 -40.09 -34.91
N ALA A 13 13.34 -40.13 -33.73
CA ALA A 13 13.06 -39.19 -32.65
C ALA A 13 13.69 -37.79 -32.87
N CYS A 14 14.66 -37.65 -33.77
CA CYS A 14 15.33 -36.37 -34.07
C CYS A 14 14.70 -35.58 -35.24
N LEU A 15 13.58 -36.05 -35.82
CA LEU A 15 12.94 -35.40 -36.98
C LEU A 15 11.45 -35.08 -36.76
N LEU A 16 10.93 -35.23 -35.55
CA LEU A 16 9.62 -34.70 -35.20
C LEU A 16 9.81 -33.25 -34.72
N PRO A 17 9.06 -32.26 -35.24
CA PRO A 17 9.03 -30.94 -34.64
C PRO A 17 8.63 -31.12 -33.17
N GLN A 18 9.40 -30.53 -32.25
CA GLN A 18 9.02 -30.45 -30.84
C GLN A 18 7.56 -30.00 -30.79
N GLY A 19 6.67 -30.90 -30.32
CA GLY A 19 5.25 -30.63 -30.27
C GLY A 19 5.01 -29.37 -29.46
N ARG A 20 4.19 -28.45 -29.98
CA ARG A 20 3.75 -27.27 -29.24
C ARG A 20 3.26 -27.68 -27.85
N ALA A 21 3.57 -26.88 -26.84
CA ALA A 21 3.11 -27.07 -25.47
C ALA A 21 1.58 -26.86 -25.40
N ALA A 22 0.84 -27.89 -25.79
CA ALA A 22 -0.61 -27.88 -25.84
C ALA A 22 -1.18 -28.83 -24.79
N LEU A 23 -2.37 -28.52 -24.30
CA LEU A 23 -3.11 -29.42 -23.41
C LEU A 23 -3.34 -30.77 -24.09
N PRO A 24 -3.35 -31.89 -23.34
CA PRO A 24 -3.60 -33.20 -23.90
C PRO A 24 -4.94 -33.27 -24.67
N ALA A 25 -4.95 -33.95 -25.80
CA ALA A 25 -6.16 -34.12 -26.60
C ALA A 25 -7.25 -34.87 -25.78
N GLY A 26 -8.45 -34.30 -25.72
CA GLY A 26 -9.58 -34.86 -24.98
C GLY A 26 -9.59 -34.56 -23.47
N CYS A 27 -8.67 -33.72 -22.99
CA CYS A 27 -8.68 -33.23 -21.62
C CYS A 27 -9.88 -32.28 -21.39
N VAL A 28 -10.53 -32.38 -20.22
CA VAL A 28 -11.70 -31.53 -19.89
C VAL A 28 -11.20 -30.17 -19.41
N ILE A 29 -11.50 -29.11 -20.18
CA ILE A 29 -11.18 -27.73 -19.83
C ILE A 29 -12.06 -27.30 -18.66
N LEU A 30 -11.44 -26.91 -17.55
CA LEU A 30 -12.16 -26.60 -16.31
C LEU A 30 -12.87 -25.25 -16.39
N GLU A 31 -12.27 -24.28 -17.12
CA GLU A 31 -12.81 -22.93 -17.28
C GLU A 31 -14.09 -22.87 -18.13
N ASP A 32 -14.39 -23.90 -18.93
CA ASP A 32 -15.59 -23.98 -19.75
C ASP A 32 -16.81 -24.55 -18.97
N MET A 33 -16.58 -25.01 -17.74
CA MET A 33 -17.55 -25.76 -16.94
C MET A 33 -17.77 -25.08 -15.57
N PRO A 34 -18.60 -24.02 -15.48
CA PRO A 34 -18.94 -23.44 -14.18
C PRO A 34 -19.64 -24.48 -13.29
N PHE A 35 -19.38 -24.45 -11.98
CA PHE A 35 -20.08 -25.33 -11.03
C PHE A 35 -21.60 -25.06 -11.04
N SER A 36 -21.99 -23.80 -11.20
CA SER A 36 -23.36 -23.35 -11.36
C SER A 36 -23.37 -21.90 -11.81
N THR A 37 -24.43 -21.46 -12.48
CA THR A 37 -24.70 -20.07 -12.82
C THR A 37 -25.89 -19.50 -12.04
N THR A 38 -26.38 -20.22 -11.03
CA THR A 38 -27.54 -19.80 -10.24
C THR A 38 -27.25 -18.53 -9.46
N ASP A 39 -28.18 -17.57 -9.50
CA ASP A 39 -28.17 -16.39 -8.62
C ASP A 39 -28.50 -16.82 -7.19
N VAL A 40 -27.58 -16.53 -6.28
CA VAL A 40 -27.67 -16.95 -4.87
C VAL A 40 -28.34 -15.91 -3.97
N SER A 41 -28.70 -14.75 -4.54
CA SER A 41 -29.35 -13.63 -3.84
C SER A 41 -30.67 -14.05 -3.18
N SER A 42 -31.44 -14.95 -3.79
CA SER A 42 -32.70 -15.46 -3.21
C SER A 42 -32.50 -16.53 -2.13
N ILE A 43 -31.32 -17.17 -2.10
CA ILE A 43 -30.97 -18.26 -1.20
C ILE A 43 -30.41 -17.73 0.13
N PHE A 44 -29.51 -16.75 0.04
CA PHE A 44 -28.82 -16.13 1.17
C PHE A 44 -29.26 -14.69 1.42
N GLY A 45 -30.18 -14.12 0.64
CA GLY A 45 -30.44 -12.68 0.73
C GLY A 45 -29.26 -11.85 0.22
N VAL A 46 -29.42 -10.53 0.24
CA VAL A 46 -28.46 -9.58 -0.34
C VAL A 46 -27.94 -8.63 0.73
N ASN A 47 -26.62 -8.43 0.76
CA ASN A 47 -25.96 -7.38 1.52
C ASN A 47 -25.28 -6.40 0.55
N ARG A 48 -25.44 -5.08 0.77
CA ARG A 48 -24.87 -4.03 -0.08
C ARG A 48 -23.98 -3.06 0.68
N ILE A 49 -23.53 -3.42 1.88
CA ILE A 49 -22.77 -2.51 2.74
C ILE A 49 -21.46 -2.06 2.07
N LEU A 50 -20.82 -2.95 1.30
CA LEU A 50 -19.60 -2.62 0.56
C LEU A 50 -19.85 -1.65 -0.60
N GLU A 51 -21.10 -1.47 -1.05
CA GLU A 51 -21.42 -0.45 -2.06
C GLU A 51 -21.10 0.96 -1.54
N THR A 52 -21.22 1.18 -0.22
CA THR A 52 -20.96 2.46 0.44
C THR A 52 -19.61 2.52 1.15
N GLU A 53 -19.23 1.45 1.86
CA GLU A 53 -18.04 1.43 2.73
C GLU A 53 -16.74 1.14 1.95
N ALA A 54 -16.84 0.31 0.90
CA ALA A 54 -15.73 -0.04 0.03
C ALA A 54 -16.17 0.00 -1.43
N PRO A 55 -16.68 1.16 -1.92
CA PRO A 55 -17.20 1.28 -3.26
C PRO A 55 -16.08 0.91 -4.22
N PRO A 56 -16.30 -0.06 -5.12
CA PRO A 56 -15.27 -0.44 -6.06
C PRO A 56 -14.87 0.79 -6.88
N GLN A 57 -13.62 1.24 -6.73
CA GLN A 57 -13.07 2.24 -7.62
C GLN A 57 -12.75 1.52 -8.91
N ARG A 58 -13.46 1.85 -9.98
CA ARG A 58 -13.31 1.15 -11.25
C ARG A 58 -13.15 2.18 -12.39
N VAL A 59 -12.33 1.85 -13.36
CA VAL A 59 -11.98 2.73 -14.48
C VAL A 59 -12.21 1.96 -15.77
N GLY A 60 -12.82 2.60 -16.77
CA GLY A 60 -13.11 2.00 -18.08
C GLY A 60 -14.44 1.21 -18.18
N THR A 61 -14.69 0.64 -19.37
CA THR A 61 -15.94 -0.03 -19.81
C THR A 61 -16.01 -1.52 -19.49
N LEU A 62 -14.99 -2.11 -18.86
CA LEU A 62 -14.98 -3.53 -18.45
C LEU A 62 -15.95 -3.83 -17.28
N ARG A 63 -16.66 -2.80 -16.80
CA ARG A 63 -17.55 -2.83 -15.64
C ARG A 63 -18.92 -3.45 -15.92
N ASP A 64 -19.33 -3.55 -17.19
CA ASP A 64 -20.71 -3.90 -17.55
C ASP A 64 -20.96 -5.42 -17.62
N GLN A 65 -19.95 -6.24 -17.28
CA GLN A 65 -19.98 -7.69 -17.48
C GLN A 65 -19.58 -8.46 -16.21
N GLY A 66 -20.46 -8.46 -15.19
CA GLY A 66 -20.38 -9.41 -14.07
C GLY A 66 -19.52 -8.97 -12.86
N PRO A 67 -19.24 -9.91 -11.93
CA PRO A 67 -18.48 -9.68 -10.71
C PRO A 67 -17.06 -9.29 -11.05
N LEU A 68 -16.46 -8.42 -10.24
CA LEU A 68 -15.04 -8.12 -10.40
C LEU A 68 -14.25 -9.40 -10.15
N PRO A 69 -13.43 -9.88 -11.11
CA PRO A 69 -12.46 -10.90 -10.78
C PRO A 69 -11.58 -10.28 -9.70
N THR A 70 -11.60 -10.82 -8.48
CA THR A 70 -10.67 -10.45 -7.41
C THR A 70 -9.23 -10.90 -7.72
N GLY A 71 -8.96 -11.18 -8.99
CA GLY A 71 -7.67 -11.53 -9.53
C GLY A 71 -6.65 -10.43 -9.26
N HIS A 72 -5.42 -10.88 -9.30
CA HIS A 72 -4.24 -10.34 -8.64
C HIS A 72 -3.77 -8.91 -8.95
N PHE A 73 -4.56 -8.09 -9.63
CA PHE A 73 -4.28 -6.67 -9.81
C PHE A 73 -5.45 -5.78 -9.32
N ALA A 74 -6.54 -6.38 -8.81
CA ALA A 74 -7.80 -5.71 -8.50
C ALA A 74 -7.90 -5.13 -7.08
N THR A 75 -6.78 -4.78 -6.43
CA THR A 75 -6.81 -3.83 -5.30
C THR A 75 -6.92 -2.40 -5.87
N ASN A 76 -8.07 -2.10 -6.47
CA ASN A 76 -8.35 -0.81 -7.10
C ASN A 76 -8.73 0.26 -6.05
N GLN A 77 -7.81 1.18 -5.77
CA GLN A 77 -8.14 2.59 -5.64
C GLN A 77 -7.43 3.37 -6.75
N ILE A 78 -8.18 4.14 -7.52
CA ILE A 78 -7.66 5.15 -8.44
C ILE A 78 -7.90 6.52 -7.78
N LYS A 79 -6.95 6.90 -6.91
CA LYS A 79 -6.49 8.27 -6.52
C LYS A 79 -5.13 8.13 -5.81
N PRO A 80 -4.38 9.21 -5.55
CA PRO A 80 -3.09 9.61 -6.15
C PRO A 80 -1.89 8.62 -6.00
N HIS A 81 -2.12 7.37 -5.59
CA HIS A 81 -1.09 6.36 -5.38
C HIS A 81 -1.52 5.07 -6.07
N THR A 82 -0.95 4.78 -7.24
CA THR A 82 -1.11 3.47 -7.91
C THR A 82 0.23 2.78 -8.08
N ALA A 83 0.27 1.46 -7.82
CA ALA A 83 1.25 0.54 -8.37
C ALA A 83 0.83 -0.95 -8.21
N PRO A 84 0.49 -1.68 -9.27
CA PRO A 84 0.60 -3.14 -9.27
C PRO A 84 1.88 -3.56 -9.99
N MET A 85 2.84 -4.21 -9.33
CA MET A 85 3.89 -5.01 -10.01
C MET A 85 4.52 -6.07 -9.10
N ARG A 86 4.88 -7.19 -9.74
CA ARG A 86 5.48 -8.40 -9.18
C ARG A 86 6.54 -8.89 -10.16
N LEU A 87 7.62 -9.47 -9.63
CA LEU A 87 8.80 -10.01 -10.35
C LEU A 87 9.31 -9.09 -11.46
N PHE A 88 10.19 -8.18 -11.06
CA PHE A 88 10.84 -7.13 -11.84
C PHE A 88 9.94 -6.38 -12.87
N PRO A 89 9.78 -5.06 -12.72
CA PRO A 89 10.33 -4.23 -11.64
C PRO A 89 9.72 -4.49 -10.28
N TYR A 90 10.46 -4.04 -9.28
CA TYR A 90 10.10 -4.12 -7.87
C TYR A 90 8.84 -3.33 -7.53
N SER A 91 8.68 -2.16 -8.15
CA SER A 91 7.46 -1.35 -8.08
C SER A 91 7.30 -0.51 -9.35
N ALA A 92 6.05 -0.24 -9.73
CA ALA A 92 5.69 0.58 -10.88
C ALA A 92 4.71 1.60 -10.37
N VAL A 93 5.19 2.81 -10.12
CA VAL A 93 4.29 3.88 -9.69
C VAL A 93 3.71 4.52 -10.94
N LEU A 94 2.39 4.42 -11.12
CA LEU A 94 1.69 5.07 -12.21
C LEU A 94 1.23 6.45 -11.75
N SER A 95 1.49 7.47 -12.57
CA SER A 95 0.95 8.81 -12.41
C SER A 95 0.68 9.42 -13.78
N ARG A 96 0.02 10.58 -13.83
CA ARG A 96 -0.18 11.34 -15.08
C ARG A 96 1.13 11.74 -15.79
N GLU A 97 2.27 11.71 -15.10
CA GLU A 97 3.60 11.93 -15.68
C GLU A 97 4.19 10.66 -16.33
N GLY A 98 3.52 9.51 -16.21
CA GLY A 98 3.93 8.22 -16.76
C GLY A 98 4.06 7.13 -15.69
N ILE A 99 4.77 6.07 -16.04
CA ILE A 99 5.06 4.93 -15.16
C ILE A 99 6.52 4.99 -14.70
N THR A 100 6.73 4.97 -13.38
CA THR A 100 8.07 4.94 -12.79
C THR A 100 8.43 3.52 -12.43
N TYR A 101 9.47 2.97 -13.06
CA TYR A 101 10.02 1.66 -12.76
C TYR A 101 11.20 1.79 -11.81
N ASP A 102 11.02 1.28 -10.60
CA ASP A 102 12.10 1.29 -9.61
C ASP A 102 13.11 0.17 -9.92
N ALA A 103 14.39 0.53 -9.92
CA ALA A 103 15.50 -0.38 -10.11
C ALA A 103 15.90 -1.09 -8.83
N TYR A 104 15.15 -0.97 -7.74
CA TYR A 104 15.50 -1.60 -6.47
C TYR A 104 15.58 -3.11 -6.64
N THR A 105 16.81 -3.57 -6.88
CA THR A 105 17.15 -4.98 -6.91
C THR A 105 18.23 -5.26 -5.88
N LEU A 106 18.31 -6.54 -5.58
CA LEU A 106 18.96 -7.15 -4.45
C LEU A 106 20.49 -7.05 -4.39
N ASP A 107 21.15 -6.40 -5.36
CA ASP A 107 22.61 -6.33 -5.39
C ASP A 107 23.22 -5.56 -4.23
N ARG A 108 22.48 -4.58 -3.68
CA ARG A 108 22.86 -3.95 -2.43
C ARG A 108 23.01 -5.04 -1.34
N TRP A 109 22.15 -6.07 -1.33
CA TRP A 109 22.00 -7.07 -0.24
C TRP A 109 22.97 -8.26 -0.32
N ASN A 110 23.73 -8.33 -1.41
CA ASN A 110 24.82 -9.27 -1.64
C ASN A 110 26.20 -8.70 -1.25
N ALA A 111 26.27 -7.46 -0.76
CA ALA A 111 27.52 -6.88 -0.25
C ALA A 111 27.90 -7.53 1.08
N THR A 112 29.05 -8.20 1.13
CA THR A 112 29.63 -8.84 2.33
C THR A 112 29.92 -7.86 3.47
N GLU A 113 29.94 -6.56 3.19
CA GLU A 113 30.34 -5.49 4.12
C GLU A 113 29.16 -4.64 4.61
N ARG A 114 27.91 -5.04 4.34
CA ARG A 114 26.75 -4.24 4.74
C ARG A 114 26.47 -4.29 6.25
N SER A 115 26.01 -3.17 6.79
CA SER A 115 25.80 -2.90 8.23
C SER A 115 24.33 -2.63 8.60
N ASP A 116 23.41 -2.95 7.71
CA ASP A 116 21.97 -2.65 7.82
C ASP A 116 21.27 -3.59 8.81
N GLU A 117 20.47 -3.02 9.71
CA GLU A 117 19.85 -3.69 10.84
C GLU A 117 18.55 -4.41 10.44
N MET A 118 18.43 -5.72 10.67
CA MET A 118 17.12 -6.37 10.78
C MET A 118 16.66 -6.32 12.23
N MET A 119 15.42 -5.89 12.48
CA MET A 119 14.86 -5.82 13.82
C MET A 119 14.46 -7.22 14.32
N GLN A 120 15.11 -7.70 15.37
CA GLN A 120 14.69 -8.88 16.11
C GLN A 120 14.53 -8.48 17.57
N GLN A 121 13.39 -8.78 18.19
CA GLN A 121 13.27 -8.65 19.63
C GLN A 121 14.16 -9.74 20.23
N THR A 122 15.28 -9.35 20.83
CA THR A 122 15.98 -10.23 21.75
C THR A 122 15.12 -10.40 23.01
N PRO A 123 15.03 -11.62 23.57
CA PRO A 123 14.08 -11.95 24.64
C PRO A 123 14.21 -11.12 25.93
N SER A 124 15.35 -10.47 26.15
CA SER A 124 15.62 -9.65 27.33
C SER A 124 15.08 -8.21 27.26
N ARG A 125 14.38 -7.83 26.17
CA ARG A 125 13.84 -6.48 25.95
C ARG A 125 12.35 -6.46 25.60
N GLN A 126 11.55 -7.24 26.33
CA GLN A 126 10.09 -7.19 26.23
C GLN A 126 9.60 -5.77 26.60
N GLY A 127 9.05 -5.03 25.63
CA GLY A 127 8.49 -3.69 25.83
C GLY A 127 9.41 -2.49 25.50
N ALA A 128 10.63 -2.70 24.99
CA ALA A 128 11.50 -1.64 24.47
C ALA A 128 11.55 -1.64 22.93
N PRO A 129 11.99 -0.54 22.27
CA PRO A 129 12.24 -0.52 20.82
C PRO A 129 13.24 -1.61 20.40
N TRP A 130 13.02 -2.20 19.23
CA TRP A 130 13.71 -3.38 18.70
C TRP A 130 15.17 -3.07 18.30
N ASP A 131 16.13 -3.91 18.68
CA ASP A 131 17.56 -3.74 18.34
C ASP A 131 18.07 -4.76 17.30
N LYS A 132 19.11 -4.33 16.56
CA LYS A 132 19.83 -4.89 15.39
C LYS A 132 20.23 -6.37 15.37
N VAL A 133 19.90 -7.08 14.28
CA VAL A 133 20.60 -8.29 13.78
C VAL A 133 21.39 -7.97 12.52
N VAL A 134 22.66 -8.39 12.47
CA VAL A 134 23.72 -7.90 11.55
C VAL A 134 24.09 -8.80 10.36
N SER A 135 23.39 -9.89 10.04
CA SER A 135 23.72 -10.65 8.82
C SER A 135 22.64 -11.64 8.37
N VAL A 136 22.25 -11.54 7.09
CA VAL A 136 21.21 -12.35 6.46
C VAL A 136 21.70 -12.84 5.09
N GLY A 137 22.09 -14.13 5.01
CA GLY A 137 22.65 -14.79 3.82
C GLY A 137 21.78 -14.74 2.56
N THR A 138 22.41 -14.94 1.40
CA THR A 138 22.10 -14.37 0.07
C THR A 138 21.06 -15.08 -0.80
N ASN A 139 20.19 -15.90 -0.22
CA ASN A 139 19.52 -16.92 -1.02
C ASN A 139 17.98 -16.79 -1.12
N MET A 140 17.25 -16.02 -0.29
CA MET A 140 15.76 -15.84 -0.44
C MET A 140 15.23 -14.46 -0.62
N LYS A 141 16.07 -13.46 -0.82
CA LYS A 141 15.56 -12.08 -0.73
C LYS A 141 14.59 -11.72 -1.88
N GLN A 142 14.14 -12.68 -2.69
CA GLN A 142 13.59 -12.45 -4.01
C GLN A 142 12.27 -13.13 -4.32
N MET A 143 11.70 -13.97 -3.44
CA MET A 143 10.36 -14.48 -3.74
C MET A 143 9.27 -13.44 -3.52
N VAL A 144 9.52 -12.44 -2.67
CA VAL A 144 8.61 -11.33 -2.36
C VAL A 144 9.36 -10.27 -1.54
N SER A 145 9.49 -9.04 -2.06
CA SER A 145 9.87 -7.87 -1.24
C SER A 145 9.41 -6.50 -1.80
N GLY A 146 8.94 -5.56 -0.94
CA GLY A 146 8.93 -4.09 -1.12
C GLY A 146 8.09 -3.18 -0.17
N PRO A 147 8.64 -2.06 0.32
CA PRO A 147 8.63 -1.59 1.72
C PRO A 147 7.54 -0.56 2.08
N ASP A 148 7.39 -0.35 3.39
CA ASP A 148 6.83 0.79 4.12
C ASP A 148 6.04 1.84 3.31
N GLY A 149 4.73 1.85 3.54
CA GLY A 149 3.83 2.87 3.04
C GLY A 149 4.16 4.26 3.58
N ALA A 150 4.31 5.24 2.68
CA ALA A 150 4.12 6.66 2.99
C ALA A 150 3.59 7.45 1.77
N PRO A 151 2.72 8.46 1.96
CA PRO A 151 1.69 8.86 1.01
C PRO A 151 2.11 10.01 0.07
N LYS A 152 3.38 10.09 -0.34
CA LYS A 152 3.88 11.16 -1.23
C LYS A 152 5.00 10.68 -2.18
N ALA A 153 4.72 9.67 -3.01
CA ALA A 153 5.72 9.07 -3.89
C ALA A 153 6.21 10.01 -5.02
N SER A 154 7.24 10.81 -4.75
CA SER A 154 8.41 10.96 -5.62
C SER A 154 9.35 9.75 -5.42
N PHE A 155 10.32 9.52 -6.33
CA PHE A 155 11.27 8.37 -6.32
C PHE A 155 11.51 7.79 -4.91
N THR A 156 11.29 6.48 -4.76
CA THR A 156 11.30 5.66 -3.53
C THR A 156 12.65 5.57 -2.81
N GLY A 157 13.54 6.52 -3.01
CA GLY A 157 14.77 6.58 -2.23
C GLY A 157 15.99 5.92 -2.89
N ASN A 158 15.89 5.38 -4.12
CA ASN A 158 17.02 4.80 -4.87
C ASN A 158 16.75 4.78 -6.41
N SER A 159 17.80 4.49 -7.20
CA SER A 159 17.82 4.55 -8.68
C SER A 159 16.65 3.86 -9.40
N GLY A 160 16.17 4.44 -10.51
CA GLY A 160 15.00 3.97 -11.27
C GLY A 160 14.83 4.73 -12.60
N VAL A 161 13.87 4.33 -13.41
CA VAL A 161 13.59 4.95 -14.73
C VAL A 161 12.09 5.19 -14.89
N ARG A 162 11.70 6.42 -15.18
CA ARG A 162 10.31 6.78 -15.53
C ARG A 162 10.12 6.84 -17.04
N VAL A 163 9.02 6.25 -17.51
CA VAL A 163 8.59 6.23 -18.91
C VAL A 163 7.23 6.91 -19.03
N GLY A 164 7.05 7.87 -19.93
CA GLY A 164 5.77 8.55 -20.12
C GLY A 164 5.66 9.26 -21.45
N ILE A 165 4.60 10.05 -21.60
CA ILE A 165 4.46 11.06 -22.66
C ILE A 165 4.22 12.41 -22.00
N GLU A 166 4.76 13.47 -22.59
CA GLU A 166 4.61 14.82 -22.07
C GLU A 166 3.13 15.27 -22.14
N GLY A 167 2.63 15.86 -21.05
CA GLY A 167 1.25 16.36 -20.97
C GLY A 167 0.16 15.26 -20.90
N SER A 168 0.52 14.03 -20.51
CA SER A 168 -0.45 12.94 -20.41
C SER A 168 -1.46 13.16 -19.28
N GLY A 169 -2.70 12.71 -19.49
CA GLY A 169 -3.72 12.61 -18.46
C GLY A 169 -3.53 11.37 -17.57
N GLU A 170 -4.47 11.16 -16.64
CA GLU A 170 -4.49 9.96 -15.80
C GLU A 170 -4.57 8.68 -16.65
N ALA A 171 -3.87 7.63 -16.21
CA ALA A 171 -3.88 6.34 -16.87
C ALA A 171 -5.29 5.71 -16.85
N VAL A 172 -5.70 5.15 -17.98
CA VAL A 172 -6.97 4.41 -18.11
C VAL A 172 -6.68 2.92 -18.23
N MET A 173 -7.22 2.11 -17.31
CA MET A 173 -7.17 0.65 -17.45
C MET A 173 -8.12 0.20 -18.57
N THR A 174 -7.59 -0.48 -19.59
CA THR A 174 -8.30 -0.88 -20.81
C THR A 174 -8.56 -2.38 -20.88
N SER A 175 -7.83 -3.20 -20.13
CA SER A 175 -8.01 -4.65 -20.04
C SER A 175 -7.42 -5.17 -18.72
N PHE A 176 -8.00 -6.24 -18.19
CA PHE A 176 -7.54 -6.90 -16.98
C PHE A 176 -7.80 -8.42 -17.07
N GLY A 177 -6.90 -9.22 -16.51
CA GLY A 177 -7.03 -10.67 -16.41
C GLY A 177 -6.13 -11.24 -15.30
N HIS A 178 -6.14 -12.57 -15.14
CA HIS A 178 -5.39 -13.24 -14.06
C HIS A 178 -3.88 -12.91 -14.05
N LEU A 179 -3.30 -12.70 -15.22
CA LEU A 179 -1.85 -12.49 -15.40
C LEU A 179 -1.48 -11.11 -15.92
N HIS A 180 -2.45 -10.25 -16.25
CA HIS A 180 -2.17 -8.97 -16.90
C HIS A 180 -3.12 -7.85 -16.50
N ALA A 181 -2.60 -6.64 -16.62
CA ALA A 181 -3.37 -5.40 -16.63
C ALA A 181 -2.83 -4.52 -17.76
N ASN A 182 -3.72 -3.82 -18.47
CA ASN A 182 -3.36 -3.00 -19.61
C ASN A 182 -3.78 -1.56 -19.37
N PHE A 183 -2.86 -0.61 -19.51
CA PHE A 183 -3.08 0.80 -19.24
C PHE A 183 -2.90 1.64 -20.50
N LEU A 184 -3.61 2.77 -20.58
CA LEU A 184 -3.53 3.72 -21.67
C LEU A 184 -3.31 5.13 -21.10
N PHE A 185 -2.24 5.77 -21.54
CA PHE A 185 -1.95 7.18 -21.31
C PHE A 185 -2.21 7.96 -22.59
N SER A 186 -2.78 9.16 -22.49
CA SER A 186 -3.06 10.02 -23.64
C SER A 186 -2.93 11.49 -23.27
N ASN A 187 -2.41 12.31 -24.19
CA ASN A 187 -2.32 13.76 -24.05
C ASN A 187 -3.21 14.52 -25.05
N GLY A 188 -4.09 13.80 -25.77
CA GLY A 188 -4.97 14.34 -26.81
C GLY A 188 -4.37 14.40 -28.21
N GLU A 189 -3.04 14.35 -28.35
CA GLU A 189 -2.34 14.33 -29.64
C GLU A 189 -1.80 12.93 -30.00
N GLY A 190 -1.41 12.17 -28.98
CA GLY A 190 -0.94 10.80 -29.11
C GLY A 190 -1.18 10.01 -27.82
N SER A 191 -0.77 8.75 -27.81
CA SER A 191 -1.01 7.84 -26.70
C SER A 191 0.12 6.84 -26.47
N MET A 192 0.17 6.30 -25.26
CA MET A 192 1.05 5.20 -24.85
C MET A 192 0.23 4.10 -24.17
N GLU A 193 0.16 2.92 -24.79
CA GLU A 193 -0.40 1.71 -24.19
C GLU A 193 0.69 0.94 -23.44
N VAL A 194 0.38 0.45 -22.24
CA VAL A 194 1.31 -0.27 -21.35
C VAL A 194 0.70 -1.61 -20.97
N PRO A 195 1.02 -2.69 -21.69
CA PRO A 195 0.69 -4.05 -21.28
C PRO A 195 1.60 -4.51 -20.14
N LEU A 196 1.05 -4.58 -18.93
CA LEU A 196 1.74 -5.18 -17.77
C LEU A 196 1.36 -6.66 -17.69
N VAL A 197 2.36 -7.54 -17.80
CA VAL A 197 2.20 -8.99 -17.72
C VAL A 197 3.14 -9.54 -16.66
N ARG A 198 2.62 -10.43 -15.80
CA ARG A 198 3.42 -11.05 -14.76
C ARG A 198 4.55 -11.88 -15.35
N GLY A 199 5.75 -11.70 -14.77
CA GLY A 199 6.94 -12.43 -15.19
C GLY A 199 7.54 -11.92 -16.51
N ALA A 200 7.04 -10.84 -17.09
CA ALA A 200 7.62 -10.24 -18.29
C ALA A 200 8.90 -9.48 -17.92
N PRO A 201 10.09 -9.88 -18.41
CA PRO A 201 11.32 -9.15 -18.10
C PRO A 201 11.40 -7.82 -18.86
N PHE A 202 10.80 -7.75 -20.05
CA PHE A 202 10.77 -6.54 -20.89
C PHE A 202 9.46 -5.78 -20.72
N LEU A 203 9.55 -4.59 -20.15
CA LEU A 203 8.42 -3.70 -19.95
C LEU A 203 8.13 -2.96 -21.24
N THR A 204 7.01 -3.29 -21.84
CA THR A 204 6.67 -2.81 -23.18
C THR A 204 5.73 -1.62 -23.10
N HIS A 205 6.02 -0.62 -23.93
CA HIS A 205 5.24 0.60 -24.12
C HIS A 205 4.98 0.76 -25.61
N ILE A 206 3.72 0.90 -25.99
CA ILE A 206 3.30 1.00 -27.38
C ILE A 206 2.82 2.43 -27.61
N PHE A 207 3.63 3.20 -28.34
CA PHE A 207 3.35 4.60 -28.61
C PHE A 207 2.65 4.77 -29.95
N THR A 208 1.69 5.70 -29.99
CA THR A 208 1.03 6.15 -31.21
C THR A 208 1.13 7.67 -31.27
N ALA A 209 1.89 8.18 -32.25
CA ALA A 209 2.10 9.60 -32.51
C ALA A 209 2.52 10.42 -31.27
N ALA A 210 3.36 9.87 -30.39
CA ALA A 210 3.82 10.53 -29.18
C ALA A 210 5.30 10.27 -28.92
N ASP A 211 6.03 11.30 -28.47
CA ASP A 211 7.45 11.16 -28.15
C ASP A 211 7.63 10.52 -26.76
N PRO A 212 8.52 9.53 -26.61
CA PRO A 212 8.81 8.91 -25.32
C PRO A 212 9.56 9.89 -24.42
N VAL A 213 9.04 10.10 -23.20
CA VAL A 213 9.75 10.75 -22.11
C VAL A 213 10.38 9.68 -21.24
N LEU A 214 11.72 9.63 -21.21
CA LEU A 214 12.48 8.69 -20.40
C LEU A 214 13.33 9.44 -19.38
N ALA A 215 12.93 9.43 -18.11
CA ALA A 215 13.61 10.13 -17.03
C ALA A 215 14.32 9.12 -16.10
N PRO A 216 15.62 8.83 -16.33
CA PRO A 216 16.42 8.03 -15.42
C PRO A 216 16.80 8.82 -14.15
N TYR A 217 16.91 8.13 -13.03
CA TYR A 217 17.40 8.70 -11.77
C TYR A 217 18.91 8.50 -11.65
N CYS A 218 19.66 9.58 -11.44
CA CYS A 218 21.12 9.50 -11.29
C CYS A 218 21.85 8.85 -12.49
N LEU A 219 21.52 9.26 -13.72
CA LEU A 219 22.17 8.73 -14.92
C LEU A 219 23.67 9.10 -14.97
N SER A 220 24.57 8.15 -14.87
CA SER A 220 26.00 8.41 -14.88
C SER A 220 26.66 8.16 -16.23
N ALA A 221 26.13 7.22 -17.01
CA ALA A 221 26.57 6.98 -18.37
C ALA A 221 25.46 6.41 -19.25
N VAL A 222 25.61 6.56 -20.56
CA VAL A 222 24.83 5.86 -21.57
C VAL A 222 25.79 5.17 -22.52
N ASP A 223 25.62 3.86 -22.72
CA ASP A 223 26.50 3.03 -23.55
C ASP A 223 27.99 3.17 -23.18
N GLY A 224 28.26 3.35 -21.88
CA GLY A 224 29.60 3.59 -21.33
C GLY A 224 30.16 5.01 -21.54
N VAL A 225 29.42 5.89 -22.22
CA VAL A 225 29.76 7.31 -22.36
C VAL A 225 29.22 8.08 -21.16
N ALA A 226 30.12 8.68 -20.38
CA ALA A 226 29.73 9.46 -19.20
C ALA A 226 28.80 10.62 -19.58
N THR A 227 27.76 10.83 -18.78
CA THR A 227 26.78 11.90 -18.95
C THR A 227 26.92 12.94 -17.86
N ASN A 228 26.74 14.22 -18.21
CA ASN A 228 26.64 15.29 -17.23
C ASN A 228 25.18 15.42 -16.77
N PHE A 229 24.74 14.49 -15.92
CA PHE A 229 23.38 14.43 -15.39
C PHE A 229 23.39 14.83 -13.92
N ARG A 230 22.44 15.67 -13.52
CA ARG A 230 22.31 16.03 -12.10
C ARG A 230 21.56 14.94 -11.37
N CYS A 231 22.27 14.17 -10.55
CA CYS A 231 21.65 13.33 -9.53
C CYS A 231 20.75 14.21 -8.65
N PRO A 232 19.43 13.95 -8.59
CA PRO A 232 18.60 14.62 -7.61
C PRO A 232 19.12 14.26 -6.21
N THR A 233 19.31 15.27 -5.36
CA THR A 233 19.55 15.02 -3.93
C THR A 233 18.24 14.54 -3.33
N GLU A 234 18.22 13.30 -2.84
CA GLU A 234 17.06 12.83 -2.09
C GLU A 234 16.97 13.58 -0.78
N ILE A 235 15.86 14.29 -0.58
CA ILE A 235 15.34 14.49 0.76
C ILE A 235 14.51 13.24 1.06
N SER A 236 15.15 12.13 1.41
CA SER A 236 14.37 10.99 1.88
C SER A 236 13.80 11.35 3.26
N ALA A 237 12.48 11.25 3.42
CA ALA A 237 11.86 11.36 4.76
C ALA A 237 12.47 10.33 5.75
N ALA A 238 13.02 9.23 5.22
CA ALA A 238 13.72 8.20 5.98
C ALA A 238 15.08 8.66 6.57
N ASP A 239 15.70 9.71 6.03
CA ASP A 239 16.92 10.27 6.63
C ASP A 239 16.64 11.09 7.90
N GLY A 240 15.38 11.47 8.13
CA GLY A 240 14.94 12.20 9.33
C GLY A 240 14.86 11.38 10.62
N GLY A 241 14.91 10.04 10.55
CA GLY A 241 14.65 9.17 11.71
C GLY A 241 13.16 8.96 11.97
N SER A 242 12.82 8.36 13.11
CA SER A 242 11.45 8.13 13.59
C SER A 242 11.39 8.40 15.10
N GLY A 243 10.19 8.52 15.66
CA GLY A 243 10.04 8.73 17.10
C GLY A 243 8.66 8.36 17.61
N PHE A 244 8.55 8.19 18.92
CA PHE A 244 7.27 8.02 19.59
C PHE A 244 7.14 9.03 20.73
N GLY A 245 5.90 9.48 20.96
CA GLY A 245 5.57 10.44 21.99
C GLY A 245 4.88 9.74 23.15
N GLU A 246 5.30 10.08 24.36
CA GLU A 246 4.60 9.72 25.60
C GLU A 246 4.30 10.98 26.41
N ALA A 247 3.36 10.87 27.34
CA ALA A 247 3.03 11.95 28.26
C ALA A 247 2.74 11.41 29.64
N THR A 248 3.22 12.10 30.67
CA THR A 248 2.93 11.81 32.07
C THR A 248 2.26 13.01 32.72
N CYS A 249 1.45 12.75 33.74
CA CYS A 249 0.72 13.80 34.44
C CYS A 249 0.84 13.60 35.95
N SER A 250 1.54 14.53 36.62
CA SER A 250 1.74 14.53 38.07
C SER A 250 1.35 15.88 38.66
N ASP A 251 0.60 15.88 39.75
CA ASP A 251 0.19 17.10 40.48
C ASP A 251 -0.53 18.17 39.65
N GLY A 252 -1.23 17.77 38.58
CA GLY A 252 -1.93 18.69 37.69
C GLY A 252 -1.00 19.47 36.76
N GLN A 253 0.18 18.91 36.48
CA GLN A 253 1.09 19.34 35.42
C GLN A 253 1.29 18.21 34.39
N LEU A 254 1.25 18.59 33.12
CA LEU A 254 1.45 17.71 31.98
C LEU A 254 2.91 17.80 31.54
N GLN A 255 3.59 16.67 31.43
CA GLN A 255 4.94 16.57 30.84
C GLN A 255 4.86 15.65 29.63
N LEU A 256 5.40 16.09 28.50
CA LEU A 256 5.46 15.30 27.28
C LEU A 256 6.91 14.88 27.04
N THR A 257 7.12 13.68 26.51
CA THR A 257 8.44 13.19 26.15
C THR A 257 8.41 12.64 24.73
N LEU A 258 9.30 13.14 23.88
CA LEU A 258 9.53 12.64 22.53
C LEU A 258 10.83 11.84 22.52
N HIS A 259 10.73 10.57 22.15
CA HIS A 259 11.88 9.67 21.95
C HIS A 259 12.14 9.54 20.46
N VAL A 260 13.38 9.77 20.03
CA VAL A 260 13.77 9.75 18.61
C VAL A 260 14.91 8.77 18.33
N THR A 261 14.83 8.07 17.20
CA THR A 261 15.81 7.02 16.80
C THR A 261 17.13 7.60 16.28
N LYS A 262 17.11 8.85 15.78
CA LYS A 262 18.30 9.65 15.44
C LYS A 262 18.33 10.89 16.32
N ALA A 263 19.50 11.22 16.87
CA ALA A 263 19.69 12.40 17.70
C ALA A 263 19.28 13.69 16.96
N VAL A 264 18.64 14.59 17.70
CA VAL A 264 18.36 15.96 17.27
C VAL A 264 19.48 16.87 17.77
N ASP A 265 20.26 17.43 16.84
CA ASP A 265 21.40 18.29 17.18
C ASP A 265 21.00 19.74 17.55
N ASP A 266 19.76 20.14 17.20
CA ASP A 266 19.22 21.48 17.47
C ASP A 266 17.77 21.38 17.94
N MET A 267 17.51 21.83 19.18
CA MET A 267 16.21 21.76 19.84
C MET A 267 15.12 22.56 19.12
N SER A 268 15.47 23.59 18.34
CA SER A 268 14.51 24.39 17.56
C SER A 268 13.90 23.60 16.39
N GLN A 269 14.48 22.45 16.04
CA GLN A 269 13.93 21.52 15.06
C GLN A 269 12.77 20.70 15.60
N VAL A 270 12.48 20.74 16.91
CA VAL A 270 11.35 20.03 17.51
C VAL A 270 10.22 21.02 17.77
N GLN A 271 9.00 20.65 17.41
CA GLN A 271 7.79 21.35 17.76
C GLN A 271 6.83 20.40 18.46
N TRP A 272 5.95 20.94 19.29
CA TRP A 272 5.00 20.18 20.07
C TRP A 272 3.65 20.89 20.14
N ALA A 273 2.58 20.13 20.28
CA ALA A 273 1.23 20.65 20.51
C ALA A 273 0.61 19.86 21.66
N ALA A 274 -0.03 20.52 22.62
CA ALA A 274 -0.80 19.85 23.67
C ALA A 274 -1.97 20.70 24.16
N GLY A 275 -3.10 20.06 24.46
CA GLY A 275 -4.31 20.73 24.95
C GLY A 275 -5.42 19.74 25.32
N PRO A 276 -6.56 20.18 25.87
CA PRO A 276 -7.68 19.30 26.16
C PRO A 276 -8.21 18.63 24.89
N ALA A 277 -8.51 17.32 24.93
CA ALA A 277 -8.83 16.56 23.72
C ALA A 277 -10.03 17.12 22.91
N GLY A 278 -11.04 17.67 23.59
CA GLY A 278 -12.19 18.31 22.94
C GLY A 278 -11.95 19.72 22.38
N ALA A 279 -10.75 20.27 22.55
CA ALA A 279 -10.36 21.62 22.11
C ALA A 279 -8.96 21.64 21.49
N PHE A 280 -8.45 20.48 21.05
CA PHE A 280 -7.14 20.36 20.44
C PHE A 280 -7.15 21.07 19.07
N SER A 281 -6.37 22.16 18.95
CA SER A 281 -6.34 23.00 17.75
C SER A 281 -5.27 22.58 16.73
N GLY A 282 -4.40 21.63 17.09
CA GLY A 282 -3.28 21.25 16.25
C GLY A 282 -2.27 22.39 16.01
N HIS A 283 -2.15 23.35 16.93
CA HIS A 283 -1.16 24.41 16.80
C HIS A 283 0.19 23.97 17.40
N MET A 284 1.25 23.94 16.59
CA MET A 284 2.58 23.49 16.99
C MET A 284 3.43 24.65 17.52
N HIS A 285 3.97 24.47 18.70
CA HIS A 285 4.92 25.38 19.35
C HIS A 285 6.34 24.87 19.12
N SER A 286 7.23 25.72 18.62
CA SER A 286 8.65 25.36 18.54
C SER A 286 9.25 25.22 19.92
N CYS A 287 10.05 24.17 20.13
CA CYS A 287 10.78 23.98 21.38
C CYS A 287 11.81 25.10 21.58
N ASP A 288 11.88 25.60 22.80
CA ASP A 288 12.89 26.56 23.25
C ASP A 288 13.47 26.13 24.61
N ALA A 289 14.54 26.79 25.04
CA ALA A 289 15.26 26.45 26.27
C ALA A 289 14.45 26.71 27.56
N ALA A 290 13.27 27.34 27.47
CA ALA A 290 12.40 27.58 28.61
C ALA A 290 11.32 26.50 28.77
N THR A 291 10.97 25.78 27.70
CA THR A 291 9.87 24.80 27.67
C THR A 291 10.29 23.39 27.30
N CYS A 292 11.47 23.22 26.70
CA CYS A 292 12.01 21.92 26.32
C CYS A 292 13.41 21.66 26.90
N LEU A 293 13.65 20.40 27.25
CA LEU A 293 14.93 19.90 27.73
C LEU A 293 15.38 18.74 26.84
N MET A 294 16.59 18.84 26.31
CA MET A 294 17.22 17.79 25.52
C MET A 294 18.05 16.88 26.42
N GLU A 295 17.78 15.59 26.38
CA GLU A 295 18.44 14.53 27.15
C GLU A 295 19.00 13.47 26.20
N ASP A 296 19.91 12.63 26.72
CA ASP A 296 20.49 11.49 26.00
C ASP A 296 21.10 11.87 24.63
N GLU A 297 21.91 12.93 24.62
CA GLU A 297 22.58 13.47 23.42
C GLU A 297 21.61 13.81 22.27
N GLY A 298 20.38 14.26 22.59
CA GLY A 298 19.39 14.64 21.58
C GLY A 298 18.47 13.51 21.15
N ARG A 299 18.55 12.33 21.79
CA ARG A 299 17.64 11.20 21.53
C ARG A 299 16.34 11.25 22.33
N THR A 300 16.30 12.02 23.40
CA THR A 300 15.10 12.25 24.20
C THR A 300 14.86 13.74 24.37
N ILE A 301 13.65 14.21 24.05
CA ILE A 301 13.25 15.61 24.22
C ILE A 301 12.06 15.64 25.17
N ARG A 302 12.26 16.21 26.37
CA ARG A 302 11.20 16.47 27.33
C ARG A 302 10.62 17.85 27.10
N VAL A 303 9.31 17.96 27.18
CA VAL A 303 8.56 19.20 27.05
C VAL A 303 7.71 19.39 28.29
N GLU A 304 7.88 20.54 28.94
CA GLU A 304 7.11 20.96 30.10
C GLU A 304 6.20 22.13 29.71
N PRO A 305 5.05 21.84 29.07
CA PRO A 305 4.12 22.88 28.66
C PRO A 305 3.60 23.64 29.88
N THR A 306 3.50 24.97 29.79
CA THR A 306 3.01 25.84 30.89
C THR A 306 1.48 25.76 31.05
N ILE A 307 0.94 24.54 31.11
CA ILE A 307 -0.48 24.26 31.28
C ILE A 307 -0.69 23.89 32.75
N SER A 308 -1.29 24.81 33.52
CA SER A 308 -1.58 24.61 34.94
C SER A 308 -3.02 24.10 35.15
N ASN A 309 -3.24 23.33 36.23
CA ASN A 309 -4.54 22.74 36.61
C ASN A 309 -5.11 21.75 35.59
N VAL A 310 -4.25 20.93 34.97
CA VAL A 310 -4.67 19.96 33.96
C VAL A 310 -5.54 18.86 34.58
N GLY A 311 -6.73 18.63 34.01
CA GLY A 311 -7.66 17.60 34.50
C GLY A 311 -8.62 17.11 33.43
N GLY A 312 -8.74 15.80 33.27
CA GLY A 312 -9.44 15.15 32.14
C GLY A 312 -8.46 14.64 31.07
N THR A 313 -8.98 14.26 29.91
CA THR A 313 -8.17 13.75 28.78
C THR A 313 -7.54 14.90 27.99
N MET A 314 -6.22 14.84 27.86
CA MET A 314 -5.38 15.76 27.10
C MET A 314 -4.94 15.10 25.81
N ALA A 315 -4.93 15.85 24.71
CA ALA A 315 -4.39 15.48 23.42
C ALA A 315 -3.04 16.15 23.18
N TYR A 316 -2.12 15.46 22.51
CA TYR A 316 -0.79 15.98 22.18
C TYR A 316 -0.21 15.37 20.89
N ALA A 317 0.75 16.08 20.30
CA ALA A 317 1.51 15.66 19.13
C ALA A 317 2.89 16.34 19.08
N PHE A 318 3.81 15.79 18.29
CA PHE A 318 5.15 16.31 18.07
C PHE A 318 5.47 16.39 16.58
N ASN A 319 6.28 17.37 16.18
CA ASN A 319 6.80 17.52 14.83
C ASN A 319 8.31 17.79 14.90
N VAL A 320 9.12 16.90 14.32
CA VAL A 320 10.54 17.18 14.09
C VAL A 320 10.67 17.74 12.68
N VAL A 321 10.88 19.06 12.61
CA VAL A 321 10.83 19.87 11.40
C VAL A 321 11.77 19.30 10.32
N GLY A 322 11.20 19.03 9.15
CA GLY A 322 11.92 18.45 8.01
C GLY A 322 12.24 16.96 8.16
N LYS A 323 11.77 16.30 9.22
CA LYS A 323 12.04 14.89 9.51
C LYS A 323 10.74 14.06 9.59
N PHE A 324 9.92 14.21 10.64
CA PHE A 324 8.67 13.43 10.83
C PHE A 324 7.72 14.02 11.88
N VAL A 325 6.47 13.53 11.95
CA VAL A 325 5.41 13.95 12.90
C VAL A 325 4.88 12.73 13.67
N VAL A 326 4.53 12.92 14.95
CA VAL A 326 4.03 11.88 15.87
C VAL A 326 2.74 12.38 16.54
N PRO A 327 1.58 11.70 16.40
CA PRO A 327 1.36 10.45 15.66
C PRO A 327 1.37 10.67 14.13
N TRP A 328 1.58 9.60 13.37
CA TRP A 328 1.68 9.67 11.90
C TRP A 328 0.30 9.77 11.24
N GLY A 329 0.16 10.61 10.20
CA GLY A 329 -1.11 10.87 9.49
C GLY A 329 -1.73 12.23 9.84
N ASP A 330 -3.06 12.33 9.85
CA ASP A 330 -3.79 13.53 10.27
C ASP A 330 -3.80 13.65 11.80
N TRP A 331 -2.65 14.01 12.35
CA TRP A 331 -2.42 14.22 13.79
C TRP A 331 -3.31 15.32 14.39
N THR A 332 -3.91 16.18 13.55
CA THR A 332 -4.88 17.18 13.99
C THR A 332 -6.26 16.58 14.23
N ALA A 333 -6.67 15.59 13.42
CA ALA A 333 -7.90 14.84 13.62
C ALA A 333 -7.74 13.69 14.64
N ASN A 334 -6.54 13.09 14.74
CA ASN A 334 -6.26 11.93 15.59
C ASN A 334 -4.97 12.11 16.42
N PRO A 335 -4.95 12.99 17.44
CA PRO A 335 -3.78 13.20 18.30
C PRO A 335 -3.57 12.07 19.33
N LEU A 336 -2.36 11.95 19.88
CA LEU A 336 -2.10 11.08 21.04
C LEU A 336 -2.82 11.63 22.27
N THR A 337 -3.21 10.79 23.23
CA THR A 337 -3.93 11.26 24.43
C THR A 337 -3.40 10.72 25.75
N VAL A 338 -3.58 11.47 26.85
CA VAL A 338 -3.26 11.09 28.23
C VAL A 338 -4.31 11.65 29.20
N THR A 339 -4.64 10.96 30.30
CA THR A 339 -5.66 11.42 31.25
C THR A 339 -5.04 11.90 32.57
N CYS A 340 -5.41 13.10 33.03
CA CYS A 340 -4.88 13.77 34.23
C CYS A 340 -5.92 13.85 35.38
N SER A 341 -5.49 13.59 36.62
CA SER A 341 -6.29 13.77 37.85
C SER A 341 -6.09 15.17 38.48
N ARG A 342 -7.17 15.91 38.77
CA ARG A 342 -7.12 17.29 39.31
C ARG A 342 -6.59 17.35 40.76
N LYS A 343 -5.87 18.43 41.09
CA LYS A 343 -5.54 18.83 42.47
C LYS A 343 -6.81 19.40 43.16
N ARG A 344 -7.14 18.93 44.37
CA ARG A 344 -8.19 19.53 45.22
C ARG A 344 -7.58 20.67 46.03
N GLU A 345 -8.15 21.87 46.01
CA GLU A 345 -8.22 22.71 47.23
C GLU A 345 -9.18 23.92 47.18
N ALA A 346 -9.46 24.42 48.39
CA ALA A 346 -10.63 25.12 48.93
C ALA A 346 -10.81 26.63 48.62
N GLU A 347 -12.03 27.09 48.91
CA GLU A 347 -12.65 28.42 48.78
C GLU A 347 -11.99 29.59 49.56
N ASN A 348 -11.99 30.81 48.99
CA ASN A 348 -12.78 31.98 49.48
C ASN A 348 -12.44 33.34 48.79
N ARG A 349 -13.51 34.03 48.35
CA ARG A 349 -13.82 35.50 48.30
C ARG A 349 -12.72 36.49 47.84
N LEU A 350 -12.97 37.40 46.89
CA LEU A 350 -13.99 38.46 46.88
C LEU A 350 -14.29 38.88 45.42
N GLN A 351 -15.56 38.91 45.05
CA GLN A 351 -16.03 39.55 43.81
C GLN A 351 -16.11 41.07 43.97
N PRO A 352 -15.77 41.85 42.94
CA PRO A 352 -16.53 43.04 42.54
C PRO A 352 -17.63 42.66 41.54
N ALA A 353 -18.71 43.44 41.54
CA ALA A 353 -19.99 43.20 40.85
C ALA A 353 -19.90 42.99 39.32
N PRO A 354 -20.85 42.25 38.72
CA PRO A 354 -20.82 41.91 37.30
C PRO A 354 -21.15 43.12 36.43
N ARG A 355 -20.34 43.38 35.39
CA ARG A 355 -20.78 44.17 34.23
C ARG A 355 -21.80 43.35 33.45
N ALA A 356 -22.86 44.01 32.97
CA ALA A 356 -24.02 43.39 32.33
C ALA A 356 -23.64 42.51 31.12
N PRO A 357 -24.41 41.44 30.82
CA PRO A 357 -23.96 40.38 29.92
C PRO A 357 -24.07 40.76 28.44
N CYS A 358 -22.96 40.63 27.72
CA CYS A 358 -22.93 40.53 26.26
C CYS A 358 -23.06 39.06 25.85
N ALA A 359 -23.94 38.74 24.90
CA ALA A 359 -24.19 37.36 24.46
C ALA A 359 -23.13 36.80 23.48
N GLU A 360 -22.31 37.66 22.88
CA GLU A 360 -21.30 37.31 21.85
C GLU A 360 -19.85 37.48 22.36
N GLN A 361 -18.87 36.98 21.59
CA GLN A 361 -17.43 37.00 21.95
C GLN A 361 -16.83 38.42 22.09
N ILE A 362 -17.51 39.45 21.56
CA ILE A 362 -17.14 40.87 21.62
C ILE A 362 -18.39 41.76 21.70
N CYS A 363 -18.30 42.90 22.38
CA CYS A 363 -19.33 43.92 22.45
C CYS A 363 -18.82 45.23 21.83
N LEU A 364 -19.56 45.78 20.87
CA LEU A 364 -19.15 46.95 20.07
C LEU A 364 -20.02 48.16 20.42
N TYR A 365 -19.38 49.23 20.92
CA TYR A 365 -20.04 50.48 21.31
C TYR A 365 -19.50 51.65 20.46
N PRO A 366 -20.02 51.86 19.24
CA PRO A 366 -19.67 53.01 18.42
C PRO A 366 -20.27 54.32 18.97
N SER A 367 -19.54 55.42 18.84
CA SER A 367 -19.99 56.77 19.20
C SER A 367 -19.28 57.83 18.35
N CYS A 368 -19.86 59.03 18.28
CA CYS A 368 -19.31 60.13 17.49
C CYS A 368 -19.41 61.47 18.23
N GLN A 369 -18.38 62.32 18.08
CA GLN A 369 -18.38 63.70 18.59
C GLN A 369 -18.09 64.71 17.47
N PRO A 370 -18.80 65.85 17.37
CA PRO A 370 -18.56 66.83 16.31
C PRO A 370 -17.19 67.52 16.47
N LEU A 371 -16.41 67.56 15.39
CA LEU A 371 -15.13 68.30 15.35
C LEU A 371 -15.23 69.64 14.60
N GLY A 372 -16.37 69.92 13.96
CA GLY A 372 -16.59 71.10 13.11
C GLY A 372 -16.14 70.90 11.66
N GLY A 373 -16.73 71.64 10.71
CA GLY A 373 -16.37 71.57 9.28
C GLY A 373 -16.84 70.33 8.52
N GLY A 374 -17.89 69.64 9.01
CA GLY A 374 -18.46 68.43 8.39
C GLY A 374 -17.70 67.12 8.72
N GLN A 375 -16.82 67.15 9.72
CA GLN A 375 -16.08 65.99 10.24
C GLN A 375 -16.46 65.71 11.70
N GLN A 376 -16.46 64.44 12.07
CA GLN A 376 -16.72 63.93 13.42
C GLN A 376 -15.60 62.99 13.88
N GLN A 377 -15.37 62.91 15.18
CA GLN A 377 -14.48 61.91 15.77
C GLN A 377 -15.29 60.66 16.08
N PHE A 378 -15.08 59.61 15.30
CA PHE A 378 -15.65 58.29 15.56
C PHE A 378 -14.79 57.54 16.57
N GLN A 379 -15.45 57.03 17.59
CA GLN A 379 -14.84 56.20 18.63
C GLN A 379 -15.60 54.89 18.75
N LEU A 380 -14.89 53.78 18.60
CA LEU A 380 -15.43 52.44 18.76
C LEU A 380 -14.79 51.77 19.97
N THR A 381 -15.57 51.61 21.03
CA THR A 381 -15.15 50.87 22.22
C THR A 381 -15.54 49.40 22.06
N MET A 382 -14.55 48.53 22.16
CA MET A 382 -14.66 47.08 21.94
C MET A 382 -14.38 46.38 23.26
N ASP A 383 -15.41 45.79 23.87
CA ASP A 383 -15.29 45.06 25.13
C ASP A 383 -15.27 43.55 24.84
N PHE A 384 -14.17 42.89 25.19
CA PHE A 384 -13.95 41.48 24.90
C PHE A 384 -14.32 40.62 26.09
N ARG A 385 -14.78 39.38 25.83
CA ARG A 385 -15.09 38.43 26.89
C ARG A 385 -13.84 37.82 27.55
N ASN A 386 -12.71 37.83 26.81
CA ASN A 386 -11.41 37.34 27.25
C ASN A 386 -10.34 38.42 27.01
N GLU A 387 -9.24 38.35 27.76
CA GLU A 387 -8.15 39.33 27.70
C GLU A 387 -7.55 39.43 26.28
N VAL A 388 -7.18 40.65 25.89
CA VAL A 388 -6.44 40.98 24.67
C VAL A 388 -5.01 41.33 25.10
N PRO A 389 -4.06 40.39 24.99
CA PRO A 389 -2.70 40.56 25.53
C PRO A 389 -1.94 41.70 24.86
N TYR A 390 -2.19 41.89 23.56
CA TYR A 390 -1.55 42.90 22.71
C TYR A 390 -2.58 43.56 21.79
N MET A 391 -2.54 44.90 21.69
CA MET A 391 -3.53 45.66 20.93
C MET A 391 -3.43 45.42 19.41
N GLU A 392 -2.26 44.99 18.94
CA GLU A 392 -1.93 44.66 17.56
C GLU A 392 -2.63 43.37 17.08
N GLU A 393 -3.24 42.60 17.99
CA GLU A 393 -4.12 41.49 17.62
C GLU A 393 -5.46 41.97 17.05
N ILE A 394 -5.81 43.24 17.23
CA ILE A 394 -7.09 43.79 16.79
C ILE A 394 -6.91 44.58 15.50
N GLN A 395 -7.80 44.37 14.54
CA GLN A 395 -7.88 45.16 13.31
C GLN A 395 -9.28 45.73 13.15
N VAL A 396 -9.36 46.98 12.70
CA VAL A 396 -10.63 47.69 12.50
C VAL A 396 -10.64 48.30 11.11
N ALA A 397 -11.73 48.10 10.37
CA ALA A 397 -12.05 48.84 9.16
C ALA A 397 -13.27 49.73 9.46
N VAL A 398 -13.19 51.03 9.13
CA VAL A 398 -14.32 51.97 9.23
C VAL A 398 -14.25 52.97 8.07
N ASP A 399 -15.38 53.20 7.39
CA ASP A 399 -15.53 54.22 6.35
C ASP A 399 -16.99 54.67 6.23
N SER A 400 -17.28 55.68 5.40
CA SER A 400 -18.64 56.06 5.07
C SER A 400 -19.34 54.95 4.28
N ALA A 401 -20.61 54.68 4.60
CA ALA A 401 -21.36 53.54 4.07
C ALA A 401 -21.47 53.55 2.54
N ASP A 402 -21.54 54.74 1.94
CA ASP A 402 -21.54 54.96 0.47
C ASP A 402 -20.20 54.63 -0.20
N ARG A 403 -19.09 54.65 0.56
CA ARG A 403 -17.75 54.25 0.10
C ARG A 403 -17.40 52.83 0.50
N TRP A 404 -18.33 52.10 1.12
CA TRP A 404 -18.14 50.71 1.49
C TRP A 404 -18.34 49.76 0.28
N SER A 405 -17.40 49.74 -0.67
CA SER A 405 -17.35 48.78 -1.81
C SER A 405 -16.28 47.68 -1.62
N GLN A 406 -16.33 46.57 -2.39
CA GLN A 406 -15.68 45.25 -2.15
C GLN A 406 -14.16 45.15 -1.81
N THR A 407 -13.44 46.23 -1.53
CA THR A 407 -12.04 46.20 -1.05
C THR A 407 -11.81 47.22 0.07
N HIS A 408 -11.92 46.78 1.33
CA HIS A 408 -11.43 47.54 2.49
C HIS A 408 -10.29 46.81 3.16
N VAL A 409 -9.38 47.61 3.71
CA VAL A 409 -8.23 47.10 4.44
C VAL A 409 -8.57 47.19 5.93
N MET A 410 -8.55 46.05 6.62
CA MET A 410 -8.57 46.04 8.08
C MET A 410 -7.23 46.54 8.60
N LEU A 411 -7.25 47.69 9.27
CA LEU A 411 -6.06 48.31 9.79
C LEU A 411 -5.79 47.78 11.19
N THR A 412 -4.61 47.24 11.39
CA THR A 412 -4.16 46.79 12.71
C THR A 412 -4.08 47.96 13.69
N CYS A 413 -4.66 47.76 14.87
CA CYS A 413 -4.63 48.72 15.96
C CYS A 413 -3.19 49.01 16.38
N ASN A 414 -2.93 50.28 16.65
CA ASN A 414 -1.65 50.76 17.13
C ASN A 414 -1.86 51.87 18.18
N PRO A 415 -0.85 52.20 19.00
CA PRO A 415 -1.00 53.15 20.12
C PRO A 415 -1.46 54.55 19.72
N THR A 416 -1.38 54.92 18.44
CA THR A 416 -1.81 56.24 17.94
C THR A 416 -3.30 56.28 17.59
N ARG A 417 -3.95 55.14 17.37
CA ARG A 417 -5.38 55.04 17.01
C ARG A 417 -6.21 54.21 17.96
N CYS A 418 -5.57 53.36 18.77
CA CYS A 418 -6.26 52.54 19.75
C CYS A 418 -5.64 52.70 21.14
N THR A 419 -6.43 52.45 22.17
CA THR A 419 -5.95 52.30 23.54
C THR A 419 -6.48 51.00 24.13
N LEU A 420 -5.62 50.28 24.83
CA LEU A 420 -5.96 49.06 25.57
C LEU A 420 -6.13 49.41 27.04
N SER A 421 -7.23 48.98 27.65
CA SER A 421 -7.50 49.21 29.06
C SER A 421 -6.49 48.49 29.96
N PRO A 422 -6.27 48.93 31.21
CA PRO A 422 -5.34 48.30 32.13
C PRO A 422 -5.70 46.85 32.49
N ASP A 423 -6.98 46.49 32.47
CA ASP A 423 -7.47 45.11 32.62
C ASP A 423 -7.38 44.31 31.32
N ARG A 424 -6.97 44.95 30.22
CA ARG A 424 -6.76 44.40 28.88
C ARG A 424 -7.99 43.72 28.27
N MET A 425 -9.18 44.01 28.80
CA MET A 425 -10.44 43.47 28.29
C MET A 425 -11.10 44.42 27.28
N THR A 426 -10.74 45.71 27.27
CA THR A 426 -11.39 46.72 26.44
C THR A 426 -10.38 47.43 25.54
N VAL A 427 -10.65 47.46 24.23
CA VAL A 427 -9.88 48.21 23.24
C VAL A 427 -10.74 49.34 22.69
N THR A 428 -10.23 50.57 22.72
CA THR A 428 -10.94 51.74 22.18
C THR A 428 -10.25 52.24 20.93
N TYR A 429 -10.90 52.15 19.77
CA TYR A 429 -10.41 52.67 18.48
C TYR A 429 -10.95 54.09 18.24
N THR A 430 -10.14 54.97 17.69
CA THR A 430 -10.54 56.34 17.31
C THR A 430 -10.10 56.70 15.90
N ALA A 431 -10.98 57.34 15.14
CA ALA A 431 -10.69 57.88 13.82
C ALA A 431 -11.53 59.12 13.52
N THR A 432 -11.01 60.03 12.69
CA THR A 432 -11.78 61.15 12.15
C THR A 432 -12.51 60.71 10.88
N VAL A 433 -13.82 60.91 10.86
CA VAL A 433 -14.72 60.47 9.78
C VAL A 433 -15.67 61.60 9.37
N PRO A 434 -16.22 61.60 8.15
CA PRO A 434 -17.25 62.56 7.76
C PRO A 434 -18.57 62.35 8.52
N GLU A 435 -19.39 63.40 8.61
CA GLU A 435 -20.76 63.33 9.11
C GLU A 435 -21.66 62.49 8.17
N GLY A 436 -22.45 61.56 8.70
CA GLY A 436 -23.28 60.65 7.91
C GLY A 436 -23.29 59.19 8.40
N GLN A 437 -23.80 58.27 7.57
CA GLN A 437 -23.84 56.84 7.86
C GLN A 437 -22.49 56.18 7.57
N LEU A 438 -21.98 55.42 8.53
CA LEU A 438 -20.71 54.71 8.48
C LEU A 438 -20.94 53.21 8.42
N ALA A 439 -20.02 52.50 7.78
CA ALA A 439 -19.88 51.05 7.84
C ALA A 439 -18.56 50.69 8.54
N TYR A 440 -18.57 49.63 9.37
CA TYR A 440 -17.37 49.19 10.07
C TYR A 440 -17.37 47.68 10.36
N ALA A 441 -16.17 47.12 10.54
CA ALA A 441 -15.95 45.72 10.92
C ALA A 441 -14.70 45.58 11.80
N VAL A 442 -14.67 44.55 12.65
CA VAL A 442 -13.60 44.29 13.62
C VAL A 442 -13.10 42.86 13.49
N ASN A 443 -11.79 42.65 13.43
CA ASN A 443 -11.15 41.34 13.42
C ASN A 443 -10.19 41.22 14.60
N ARG A 444 -10.26 40.12 15.35
CA ARG A 444 -9.16 39.70 16.21
C ARG A 444 -8.38 38.62 15.47
N ILE A 445 -7.15 38.95 15.08
CA ILE A 445 -6.28 38.13 14.23
C ILE A 445 -6.15 36.73 14.85
N GLY A 446 -6.47 35.71 14.05
CA GLY A 446 -6.42 34.31 14.48
C GLY A 446 -7.55 33.88 15.42
N SER A 447 -8.53 34.73 15.70
CA SER A 447 -9.65 34.42 16.60
C SER A 447 -11.01 34.52 15.90
N PHE A 448 -11.46 35.71 15.53
CA PHE A 448 -12.77 35.90 14.87
C PHE A 448 -12.86 37.26 14.16
N VAL A 449 -13.82 37.38 13.23
CA VAL A 449 -14.23 38.65 12.61
C VAL A 449 -15.70 38.95 12.92
N SER A 450 -16.02 40.21 13.24
CA SER A 450 -17.36 40.69 13.55
C SER A 450 -17.74 41.85 12.61
N PRO A 451 -18.84 41.71 11.85
CA PRO A 451 -19.80 40.61 11.87
C PRO A 451 -19.24 39.32 11.24
N ALA A 452 -19.71 38.15 11.69
CA ALA A 452 -19.21 36.85 11.25
C ALA A 452 -19.69 36.51 9.82
N GLY A 453 -18.77 36.12 8.93
CA GLY A 453 -19.02 35.86 7.51
C GLY A 453 -18.21 36.78 6.59
N PHE A 454 -18.66 37.00 5.35
CA PHE A 454 -18.06 37.98 4.41
C PHE A 454 -18.30 39.42 4.91
N TRP A 455 -17.49 39.89 5.86
CA TRP A 455 -17.61 41.19 6.54
C TRP A 455 -17.55 42.40 5.58
N ILE A 456 -16.97 42.21 4.40
CA ILE A 456 -16.95 43.22 3.34
C ILE A 456 -18.34 43.41 2.73
N ASP A 457 -19.11 42.32 2.56
CA ASP A 457 -20.42 42.35 1.93
C ASP A 457 -21.55 42.69 2.93
N ASN A 458 -21.33 42.49 4.23
CA ASN A 458 -22.30 42.77 5.29
C ASN A 458 -21.66 43.43 6.52
N PRO A 459 -21.16 44.67 6.46
CA PRO A 459 -20.54 45.35 7.61
C PRO A 459 -21.58 45.79 8.66
N HIS A 460 -21.11 46.16 9.85
CA HIS A 460 -21.94 46.88 10.82
C HIS A 460 -22.15 48.32 10.36
N TYR A 461 -23.32 48.90 10.61
CA TYR A 461 -23.63 50.29 10.22
C TYR A 461 -23.92 51.17 11.45
N PHE A 462 -23.44 52.42 11.42
CA PHE A 462 -23.69 53.41 12.48
C PHE A 462 -23.78 54.83 11.90
N THR A 463 -24.79 55.61 12.29
CA THR A 463 -24.98 56.97 11.78
C THR A 463 -24.49 58.01 12.79
N CYS A 464 -23.62 58.90 12.34
CA CYS A 464 -23.15 60.04 13.12
C CYS A 464 -23.89 61.30 12.68
N ASP A 465 -25.06 61.56 13.29
CA ASP A 465 -26.00 62.63 12.90
C ASP A 465 -25.93 63.89 13.76
N GLY A 466 -24.90 64.01 14.61
CA GLY A 466 -24.73 65.15 15.51
C GLY A 466 -25.76 65.23 16.65
N SER A 467 -26.70 64.29 16.75
CA SER A 467 -27.79 64.28 17.75
C SER A 467 -27.63 63.22 18.84
N GLY A 468 -26.42 62.70 19.08
CA GLY A 468 -26.08 62.05 20.36
C GLY A 468 -26.93 60.83 20.78
N SER A 469 -27.70 60.18 19.88
CA SER A 469 -28.37 58.91 20.19
C SER A 469 -28.53 58.01 18.97
N PRO A 470 -28.18 56.71 19.04
CA PRO A 470 -28.08 55.87 17.86
C PRO A 470 -29.42 55.24 17.44
N THR A 471 -29.71 55.21 16.14
CA THR A 471 -30.70 54.32 15.51
C THR A 471 -30.06 53.49 14.40
N THR A 472 -30.12 52.16 14.52
CA THR A 472 -29.63 51.21 13.52
C THR A 472 -30.75 50.88 12.52
N THR A 473 -30.51 51.05 11.22
CA THR A 473 -31.45 50.64 10.15
C THR A 473 -30.71 49.90 9.04
N THR A 474 -31.23 48.74 8.62
CA THR A 474 -30.71 47.88 7.54
C THR A 474 -31.50 48.08 6.24
N ILE A 475 -30.83 48.28 5.09
CA ILE A 475 -31.46 48.24 3.74
C ILE A 475 -30.49 47.60 2.70
N ALA A 476 -31.08 46.88 1.74
CA ALA A 476 -30.45 46.01 0.74
C ALA A 476 -30.05 46.68 -0.60
N SER A 477 -28.99 46.11 -1.22
CA SER A 477 -28.61 45.96 -2.66
C SER A 477 -29.10 46.98 -3.72
N THR A 478 -28.16 47.57 -4.50
CA THR A 478 -28.14 47.59 -5.99
C THR A 478 -26.97 48.40 -6.63
N THR A 479 -26.29 47.79 -7.62
CA THR A 479 -25.66 48.28 -8.90
C THR A 479 -24.74 49.54 -9.03
N ARG A 480 -23.56 49.32 -9.67
CA ARG A 480 -22.57 50.17 -10.44
C ARG A 480 -23.14 51.48 -11.06
N PRO A 481 -22.40 52.64 -11.26
CA PRO A 481 -21.18 52.74 -12.11
C PRO A 481 -20.15 53.93 -11.92
N THR A 482 -18.95 53.74 -12.52
CA THR A 482 -18.06 54.69 -13.29
C THR A 482 -17.31 55.94 -12.72
N THR A 483 -16.02 55.98 -13.10
CA THR A 483 -15.16 57.11 -13.59
C THR A 483 -14.50 58.13 -12.65
N GLY A 484 -13.17 58.32 -12.84
CA GLY A 484 -12.51 59.65 -12.82
C GLY A 484 -11.15 59.76 -12.10
N THR A 485 -10.05 59.81 -12.88
CA THR A 485 -8.93 60.82 -12.88
C THR A 485 -8.53 61.51 -11.56
N THR A 486 -7.26 61.75 -11.14
CA THR A 486 -5.99 62.06 -11.83
C THR A 486 -4.89 62.37 -10.78
N THR A 487 -3.59 62.20 -11.14
CA THR A 487 -2.37 62.99 -10.75
C THR A 487 -1.91 62.99 -9.27
N THR A 488 -0.63 62.97 -8.84
CA THR A 488 0.71 63.20 -9.43
C THR A 488 1.85 62.76 -8.48
N ARG A 489 2.99 62.41 -9.08
CA ARG A 489 4.42 62.19 -8.62
C ARG A 489 5.01 63.35 -7.76
N PRO A 490 6.28 63.34 -7.23
CA PRO A 490 7.45 62.43 -7.40
C PRO A 490 8.25 62.10 -6.10
N THR A 491 9.42 61.41 -6.00
CA THR A 491 10.62 61.25 -6.87
C THR A 491 11.57 60.11 -6.38
N THR A 492 12.03 59.28 -7.32
CA THR A 492 13.40 58.77 -7.63
C THR A 492 14.37 58.13 -6.60
N GLY A 493 14.84 56.93 -6.98
CA GLY A 493 16.20 56.40 -6.81
C GLY A 493 16.43 55.17 -7.70
N THR A 494 17.51 55.12 -8.48
CA THR A 494 17.79 54.17 -9.59
C THR A 494 18.95 53.20 -9.29
N THR A 495 18.83 51.94 -9.74
CA THR A 495 19.93 51.00 -10.04
C THR A 495 19.54 50.12 -11.25
N THR A 496 20.51 49.82 -12.12
CA THR A 496 20.34 49.34 -13.51
C THR A 496 20.21 47.81 -13.66
N THR A 497 19.20 47.34 -14.39
CA THR A 497 18.98 45.96 -14.89
C THR A 497 19.12 45.87 -16.42
N PRO A 498 19.44 44.69 -17.01
CA PRO A 498 19.49 44.49 -18.46
C PRO A 498 18.09 44.54 -19.11
N PRO A 499 17.99 44.78 -20.42
CA PRO A 499 16.71 45.04 -21.08
C PRO A 499 15.83 43.77 -21.13
N VAL A 500 14.65 43.87 -20.52
CA VAL A 500 13.54 42.93 -20.65
C VAL A 500 12.88 43.15 -22.02
N VAL A 501 12.66 42.07 -22.77
CA VAL A 501 11.95 42.11 -24.05
C VAL A 501 10.58 41.44 -23.84
N PRO A 502 9.47 42.05 -24.32
CA PRO A 502 8.13 41.50 -24.12
C PRO A 502 8.00 40.06 -24.64
N PRO A 503 7.33 39.17 -23.91
CA PRO A 503 7.00 37.84 -24.42
C PRO A 503 6.06 37.94 -25.63
N GLY A 504 6.25 37.03 -26.60
CA GLY A 504 5.40 36.96 -27.79
C GLY A 504 3.93 36.62 -27.48
N PRO A 505 3.01 36.79 -28.44
CA PRO A 505 1.62 36.42 -28.27
C PRO A 505 1.48 34.91 -28.02
N VAL A 506 0.77 34.54 -26.96
CA VAL A 506 0.47 33.14 -26.63
C VAL A 506 -0.55 32.61 -27.63
N SER A 507 -0.15 31.68 -28.51
CA SER A 507 -1.08 30.99 -29.38
C SER A 507 -1.89 29.98 -28.57
N SER A 508 -3.23 30.03 -28.67
CA SER A 508 -4.17 29.13 -27.98
C SER A 508 -4.20 27.70 -28.57
N GLY A 509 -3.10 27.23 -29.15
CA GLY A 509 -3.00 25.93 -29.81
C GLY A 509 -1.79 25.18 -29.30
N GLN A 510 -2.05 23.98 -28.79
CA GLN A 510 -1.13 23.02 -28.16
C GLN A 510 -0.71 23.37 -26.72
N LEU A 511 -1.27 22.59 -25.78
CA LEU A 511 -0.69 22.08 -24.52
C LEU A 511 -1.85 21.72 -23.56
N SER A 512 -1.85 20.46 -23.11
CA SER A 512 -2.91 19.70 -22.43
C SER A 512 -3.49 20.33 -21.14
N THR A 513 -4.68 19.88 -20.74
CA THR A 513 -5.38 20.26 -19.50
C THR A 513 -4.62 19.86 -18.24
N CYS A 514 -4.23 20.86 -17.43
CA CYS A 514 -3.52 20.70 -16.15
C CYS A 514 -4.49 20.33 -14.99
N ALA A 515 -4.15 19.32 -14.18
CA ALA A 515 -4.95 18.86 -13.02
C ALA A 515 -4.35 19.24 -11.65
N GLU A 516 -3.25 19.99 -11.62
CA GLU A 516 -2.70 20.62 -10.40
C GLU A 516 -3.24 22.06 -10.25
N THR A 517 -3.03 22.67 -9.08
CA THR A 517 -3.28 24.11 -8.90
C THR A 517 -2.44 24.95 -9.88
N ILE A 518 -1.25 24.44 -10.28
CA ILE A 518 -0.35 25.04 -11.27
C ILE A 518 0.57 23.97 -11.93
N CYS A 519 0.73 23.97 -13.26
CA CYS A 519 1.76 23.21 -13.99
C CYS A 519 2.87 24.15 -14.48
N ARG A 520 4.14 23.69 -14.49
CA ARG A 520 5.33 24.50 -14.81
C ARG A 520 6.14 23.86 -15.93
N THR A 521 6.39 24.60 -17.00
CA THR A 521 7.24 24.15 -18.11
C THR A 521 8.36 25.17 -18.32
N PRO A 522 9.52 25.01 -17.65
CA PRO A 522 10.70 25.84 -17.90
C PRO A 522 11.41 25.41 -19.20
N SER A 523 11.96 26.37 -19.93
CA SER A 523 12.75 26.18 -21.16
C SER A 523 13.76 27.31 -21.33
N CYS A 524 14.85 27.08 -22.07
CA CYS A 524 15.77 28.16 -22.45
C CYS A 524 16.01 28.17 -23.97
N THR A 525 16.17 29.36 -24.55
CA THR A 525 16.53 29.55 -25.97
C THR A 525 17.77 30.42 -26.06
N ASP A 526 18.81 29.98 -26.77
CA ASP A 526 19.99 30.81 -27.02
C ASP A 526 19.62 32.05 -27.85
N ILE A 527 20.00 33.23 -27.36
CA ILE A 527 19.75 34.51 -28.01
C ILE A 527 21.06 35.19 -28.48
N GLY A 528 22.19 34.49 -28.36
CA GLY A 528 23.52 34.95 -28.76
C GLY A 528 24.20 35.87 -27.74
N GLY A 529 25.53 35.97 -27.84
CA GLY A 529 26.33 36.85 -26.97
C GLY A 529 26.56 36.34 -25.55
N GLY A 530 26.39 35.04 -25.29
CA GLY A 530 26.57 34.43 -23.96
C GLY A 530 25.35 34.52 -23.06
N PHE A 531 24.17 34.82 -23.63
CA PHE A 531 22.90 34.94 -22.92
C PHE A 531 21.86 34.00 -23.53
N GLN A 532 20.95 33.53 -22.68
CA GLN A 532 19.83 32.68 -23.04
C GLN A 532 18.53 33.28 -22.49
N ARG A 533 17.44 33.08 -23.22
CA ARG A 533 16.09 33.44 -22.77
C ARG A 533 15.49 32.27 -22.03
N PHE A 534 15.38 32.38 -20.71
CA PHE A 534 14.58 31.50 -19.87
C PHE A 534 13.11 31.84 -20.02
N THR A 535 12.30 30.83 -20.36
CA THR A 535 10.85 30.92 -20.49
C THR A 535 10.20 29.91 -19.56
N LEU A 536 9.28 30.38 -18.72
CA LEU A 536 8.51 29.56 -17.79
C LEU A 536 7.03 29.67 -18.14
N VAL A 537 6.46 28.58 -18.63
CA VAL A 537 5.02 28.49 -18.89
C VAL A 537 4.31 27.93 -17.66
N LEU A 538 3.34 28.69 -17.15
CA LEU A 538 2.53 28.37 -15.99
C LEU A 538 1.08 28.14 -16.44
N GLN A 539 0.55 26.95 -16.17
CA GLN A 539 -0.85 26.64 -16.46
C GLN A 539 -1.62 26.47 -15.16
N PHE A 540 -2.73 27.18 -15.01
CA PHE A 540 -3.57 27.15 -13.82
C PHE A 540 -4.88 26.42 -14.10
N SER A 541 -5.36 25.67 -13.11
CA SER A 541 -6.68 25.03 -13.16
C SER A 541 -7.81 26.07 -13.22
N ASP A 542 -7.66 27.16 -12.45
CA ASP A 542 -8.55 28.31 -12.43
C ASP A 542 -7.93 29.53 -13.13
N PRO A 543 -8.70 30.30 -13.93
CA PRO A 543 -8.17 31.45 -14.66
C PRO A 543 -7.70 32.57 -13.73
N LEU A 544 -6.61 33.23 -14.11
CA LEU A 544 -6.10 34.44 -13.47
C LEU A 544 -6.94 35.65 -13.91
N SER A 545 -7.22 36.57 -12.98
CA SER A 545 -7.87 37.84 -13.30
C SER A 545 -6.91 38.83 -13.98
N GLY A 546 -5.60 38.60 -13.88
CA GLY A 546 -4.56 39.35 -14.56
C GLY A 546 -3.16 38.84 -14.24
N ILE A 547 -2.18 39.22 -15.07
CA ILE A 547 -0.77 38.82 -14.88
C ILE A 547 -0.20 39.25 -13.52
N ASN A 548 -0.74 40.32 -12.92
CA ASN A 548 -0.31 40.88 -11.64
C ASN A 548 -0.65 40.03 -10.40
N GLU A 549 -1.41 38.93 -10.55
CA GLU A 549 -1.61 37.95 -9.48
C GLU A 549 -0.36 37.09 -9.22
N ILE A 550 0.57 37.06 -10.16
CA ILE A 550 1.76 36.20 -10.13
C ILE A 550 3.00 37.04 -9.86
N GLN A 551 3.81 36.57 -8.92
CA GLN A 551 5.19 36.99 -8.76
C GLN A 551 6.13 35.85 -9.13
N VAL A 552 7.23 36.19 -9.78
CA VAL A 552 8.28 35.24 -10.13
C VAL A 552 9.59 35.78 -9.57
N ALA A 553 10.30 34.95 -8.82
CA ALA A 553 11.71 35.14 -8.52
C ALA A 553 12.48 34.22 -9.47
N ALA A 554 13.41 34.78 -10.25
CA ALA A 554 14.28 33.99 -11.13
C ALA A 554 15.66 34.64 -11.20
N ASN A 555 16.73 33.89 -10.96
CA ASN A 555 18.09 34.40 -11.02
C ASN A 555 19.10 33.29 -11.32
N THR A 556 20.33 33.66 -11.72
CA THR A 556 21.41 32.66 -11.81
C THR A 556 21.75 32.14 -10.42
N ARG A 557 22.23 30.90 -10.33
CA ARG A 557 22.64 30.28 -9.05
C ARG A 557 23.56 31.18 -8.22
N ASP A 558 24.59 31.76 -8.84
CA ASP A 558 25.56 32.62 -8.15
C ASP A 558 24.96 33.93 -7.65
N ALA A 559 23.91 34.44 -8.32
CA ALA A 559 23.25 35.68 -7.94
C ALA A 559 22.09 35.45 -6.97
N TRP A 560 21.52 34.24 -6.93
CA TRP A 560 20.38 33.90 -6.08
C TRP A 560 20.69 34.10 -4.59
N ASP A 561 21.85 33.65 -4.11
CA ASP A 561 22.28 33.80 -2.71
C ASP A 561 22.40 35.27 -2.26
N SER A 562 22.58 36.18 -3.22
CA SER A 562 22.69 37.63 -2.96
C SER A 562 21.40 38.41 -3.20
N SER A 563 20.51 37.95 -4.09
CA SER A 563 19.30 38.66 -4.49
C SER A 563 18.31 37.73 -5.21
N HIS A 564 17.13 37.55 -4.60
CA HIS A 564 16.05 36.70 -5.10
C HIS A 564 14.67 37.37 -4.89
N PRO A 565 14.46 38.62 -5.35
CA PRO A 565 13.20 39.33 -5.15
C PRO A 565 12.09 38.68 -5.96
N MET A 566 10.95 38.42 -5.32
CA MET A 566 9.71 38.09 -6.01
C MET A 566 9.21 39.35 -6.74
N VAL A 567 9.26 39.32 -8.07
CA VAL A 567 8.82 40.45 -8.91
C VAL A 567 7.43 40.13 -9.47
N THR A 568 6.48 41.02 -9.23
CA THR A 568 5.14 40.91 -9.82
C THR A 568 5.23 41.00 -11.34
N CYS A 569 4.61 40.04 -12.03
CA CYS A 569 4.52 39.99 -13.48
C CYS A 569 3.95 41.29 -14.08
N THR A 570 4.57 41.78 -15.15
CA THR A 570 4.11 42.94 -15.95
C THR A 570 3.99 42.53 -17.42
N SER A 571 3.40 43.38 -18.28
CA SER A 571 3.29 43.09 -19.72
C SER A 571 4.65 42.95 -20.41
N ASP A 572 5.72 43.42 -19.77
CA ASP A 572 7.08 43.33 -20.29
C ASP A 572 7.71 41.97 -19.97
N THR A 573 7.32 41.32 -18.87
CA THR A 573 7.88 40.04 -18.41
C THR A 573 6.95 38.85 -18.60
N CYS A 574 5.64 39.09 -18.68
CA CYS A 574 4.62 38.05 -18.70
C CYS A 574 3.53 38.30 -19.76
N SER A 575 3.11 37.25 -20.44
CA SER A 575 1.92 37.23 -21.30
C SER A 575 0.90 36.22 -20.78
N LEU A 576 -0.38 36.56 -20.88
CA LEU A 576 -1.50 35.71 -20.45
C LEU A 576 -2.32 35.31 -21.67
N SER A 577 -2.71 34.03 -21.74
CA SER A 577 -3.63 33.52 -22.75
C SER A 577 -5.02 34.15 -22.60
N ALA A 578 -5.79 34.12 -23.69
CA ALA A 578 -7.14 34.70 -23.74
C ALA A 578 -8.14 34.04 -22.78
N ASP A 579 -7.90 32.78 -22.39
CA ASP A 579 -8.71 32.05 -21.40
C ASP A 579 -8.27 32.31 -19.95
N GLY A 580 -7.22 33.11 -19.74
CA GLY A 580 -6.67 33.44 -18.43
C GLY A 580 -5.95 32.29 -17.73
N LYS A 581 -5.79 31.12 -18.36
CA LYS A 581 -5.27 29.91 -17.70
C LYS A 581 -3.79 29.66 -17.93
N THR A 582 -3.18 30.25 -18.96
CA THR A 582 -1.77 30.04 -19.29
C THR A 582 -1.02 31.36 -19.22
N LEU A 583 -0.08 31.46 -18.29
CA LEU A 583 0.81 32.60 -18.13
C LEU A 583 2.23 32.20 -18.55
N GLN A 584 2.85 32.96 -19.45
CA GLN A 584 4.22 32.75 -19.87
C GLN A 584 5.09 33.86 -19.29
N TYR A 585 6.06 33.50 -18.45
CA TYR A 585 7.12 34.39 -17.97
C TYR A 585 8.37 34.23 -18.86
N ALA A 586 9.03 35.33 -19.20
CA ALA A 586 10.29 35.30 -19.93
C ALA A 586 11.31 36.29 -19.36
N SER A 587 12.55 35.85 -19.21
CA SER A 587 13.68 36.70 -18.82
C SER A 587 14.99 36.20 -19.44
N ASN A 588 15.98 37.08 -19.57
CA ASN A 588 17.27 36.75 -20.16
C ASN A 588 18.31 36.57 -19.05
N PHE A 589 19.02 35.44 -19.06
CA PHE A 589 20.10 35.12 -18.12
C PHE A 589 21.38 34.75 -18.89
N PRO A 590 22.58 34.93 -18.32
CA PRO A 590 23.78 34.30 -18.82
C PRO A 590 23.63 32.78 -18.90
N GLU A 591 24.44 32.10 -19.70
CA GLU A 591 24.50 30.63 -19.68
C GLU A 591 24.83 30.12 -18.26
N GLY A 592 24.08 29.13 -17.79
CA GLY A 592 24.24 28.55 -16.45
C GLY A 592 22.94 28.11 -15.80
N VAL A 593 23.03 27.77 -14.53
CA VAL A 593 21.88 27.36 -13.72
C VAL A 593 20.99 28.56 -13.40
N VAL A 594 19.69 28.48 -13.72
CA VAL A 594 18.66 29.42 -13.29
C VAL A 594 17.87 28.82 -12.13
N TYR A 595 17.87 29.51 -11.00
CA TYR A 595 16.99 29.25 -9.89
C TYR A 595 15.71 30.05 -10.06
N TYR A 596 14.55 29.46 -9.73
CA TYR A 596 13.27 30.14 -9.79
C TYR A 596 12.27 29.68 -8.74
N ALA A 597 11.34 30.58 -8.41
CA ALA A 597 10.19 30.33 -7.55
C ALA A 597 9.01 31.19 -8.00
N ILE A 598 7.79 30.73 -7.70
CA ILE A 598 6.54 31.36 -8.13
C ILE A 598 5.69 31.64 -6.90
N HIS A 599 5.09 32.82 -6.83
CA HIS A 599 4.11 33.15 -5.80
C HIS A 599 2.83 33.62 -6.45
N ARG A 600 1.73 32.89 -6.21
CA ARG A 600 0.38 33.38 -6.50
C ARG A 600 -0.14 34.11 -5.27
N LEU A 601 -0.26 35.43 -5.39
CA LEU A 601 -0.60 36.32 -4.27
C LEU A 601 -1.86 35.86 -3.55
N GLY A 602 -1.76 35.63 -2.24
CA GLY A 602 -2.89 35.20 -1.40
C GLY A 602 -3.33 33.75 -1.60
N LYS A 603 -2.55 32.93 -2.33
CA LYS A 603 -2.85 31.51 -2.56
C LYS A 603 -1.71 30.60 -2.11
N PHE A 604 -0.55 30.67 -2.76
CA PHE A 604 0.59 29.78 -2.47
C PHE A 604 1.91 30.32 -3.04
N VAL A 605 3.02 29.94 -2.40
CA VAL A 605 4.38 30.05 -2.94
C VAL A 605 4.85 28.66 -3.35
N ASP A 606 5.63 28.58 -4.42
CA ASP A 606 5.97 27.35 -5.09
C ASP A 606 7.43 27.40 -5.56
N PRO A 607 8.35 26.62 -4.93
CA PRO A 607 8.08 25.55 -3.97
C PRO A 607 7.59 26.07 -2.59
N PRO A 608 6.77 25.30 -1.84
CA PRO A 608 6.08 25.79 -0.64
C PRO A 608 6.94 25.86 0.64
N THR A 609 8.18 25.37 0.62
CA THR A 609 9.12 25.41 1.76
C THR A 609 10.45 26.01 1.33
N PHE A 610 10.91 27.05 2.04
CA PHE A 610 12.19 27.73 1.85
C PHE A 610 12.54 28.05 0.38
N TRP A 611 11.61 28.62 -0.38
CA TRP A 611 11.81 28.95 -1.79
C TRP A 611 13.08 29.81 -2.04
N ASP A 612 13.54 30.54 -1.02
CA ASP A 612 14.75 31.35 -0.99
C ASP A 612 16.04 30.53 -0.81
N THR A 613 16.01 29.42 -0.07
CA THR A 613 17.19 28.54 0.12
C THR A 613 17.12 27.21 -0.65
N GLN A 614 15.94 26.87 -1.19
CA GLN A 614 15.65 25.66 -1.97
C GLN A 614 14.73 25.99 -3.18
N PRO A 615 15.16 26.87 -4.09
CA PRO A 615 14.39 27.20 -5.29
C PRO A 615 14.31 26.02 -6.26
N TYR A 616 13.38 26.12 -7.22
CA TYR A 616 13.44 25.24 -8.38
C TYR A 616 14.69 25.57 -9.21
N GLU A 617 15.32 24.55 -9.74
CA GLU A 617 16.53 24.70 -10.53
C GLU A 617 16.27 24.27 -11.97
N TYR A 618 16.77 25.05 -12.93
CA TYR A 618 16.77 24.71 -14.34
C TYR A 618 18.09 25.10 -14.97
N GLN A 619 18.82 24.14 -15.56
CA GLN A 619 20.06 24.44 -16.27
C GLN A 619 19.73 25.07 -17.63
N CYS A 620 20.02 26.36 -17.80
CA CYS A 620 20.06 27.03 -19.10
C CYS A 620 21.45 26.87 -19.71
N GLY A 621 21.58 26.04 -20.74
CA GLY A 621 22.85 25.92 -21.47
C GLY A 621 23.76 24.81 -20.98
N GLY A 622 24.48 24.28 -21.96
CA GLY A 622 25.09 22.96 -21.98
C GLY A 622 24.70 22.37 -23.33
N SER A 623 25.66 22.24 -24.24
CA SER A 623 25.43 21.39 -25.41
C SER A 623 25.13 20.01 -24.84
N GLY A 624 23.85 19.60 -24.84
CA GLY A 624 23.49 18.24 -24.48
C GLY A 624 24.42 17.32 -25.26
N THR A 625 25.00 16.32 -24.60
CA THR A 625 25.80 15.34 -25.30
C THR A 625 24.83 14.60 -26.22
N GLN A 626 24.82 14.97 -27.49
CA GLN A 626 24.07 14.25 -28.50
C GLN A 626 24.85 12.96 -28.74
N LEU A 627 24.26 11.86 -28.27
CA LEU A 627 24.82 10.55 -28.48
C LEU A 627 24.46 10.07 -29.90
N PRO A 628 25.27 9.19 -30.50
CA PRO A 628 24.96 8.60 -31.79
C PRO A 628 23.55 8.00 -31.79
N GLY A 629 22.85 8.15 -32.91
CA GLY A 629 21.54 7.54 -33.08
C GLY A 629 21.62 6.02 -33.03
N GLY A 630 20.60 5.39 -32.44
CA GLY A 630 20.57 3.96 -32.21
C GLY A 630 19.18 3.45 -31.90
N LYS A 631 19.03 2.12 -31.87
CA LYS A 631 17.79 1.45 -31.47
C LYS A 631 17.84 0.89 -30.05
N SER A 632 19.02 0.83 -29.44
CA SER A 632 19.21 0.33 -28.08
C SER A 632 20.15 1.28 -27.34
N PHE A 633 19.85 1.54 -26.07
CA PHE A 633 20.62 2.43 -25.21
C PHE A 633 20.73 1.81 -23.82
N VAL A 634 21.96 1.56 -23.37
CA VAL A 634 22.23 1.04 -22.03
C VAL A 634 22.44 2.21 -21.08
N LEU A 635 21.47 2.43 -20.20
CA LEU A 635 21.49 3.47 -19.17
C LEU A 635 22.20 2.93 -17.92
N GLU A 636 23.33 3.53 -17.55
CA GLU A 636 24.00 3.27 -16.28
C GLU A 636 23.59 4.33 -15.25
N LEU A 637 23.02 3.86 -14.14
CA LEU A 637 22.52 4.71 -13.06
C LEU A 637 23.38 4.51 -11.81
N ASP A 638 23.81 5.62 -11.23
CA ASP A 638 24.48 5.65 -9.91
C ASP A 638 23.44 5.52 -8.79
N GLU A 639 23.88 4.97 -7.66
CA GLU A 639 23.06 4.97 -6.46
C GLU A 639 23.25 6.27 -5.68
N PRO A 640 22.15 6.95 -5.28
CA PRO A 640 22.25 8.11 -4.41
C PRO A 640 23.01 7.79 -3.11
N GLY A 641 23.85 8.73 -2.68
CA GLY A 641 24.71 8.57 -1.50
C GLY A 641 25.89 7.61 -1.68
N ASN A 642 26.25 7.23 -2.92
CA ASN A 642 27.37 6.35 -3.21
C ASN A 642 27.28 4.95 -2.53
N LYS A 643 26.04 4.49 -2.26
CA LYS A 643 25.74 3.21 -1.60
C LYS A 643 26.30 1.99 -2.37
N LEU A 644 26.61 2.16 -3.65
CA LEU A 644 27.33 1.20 -4.50
C LEU A 644 28.56 1.87 -5.13
N SER A 645 29.62 2.07 -4.35
CA SER A 645 30.81 2.85 -4.75
C SER A 645 31.55 2.35 -6.01
N HIS A 646 31.34 1.09 -6.39
CA HIS A 646 32.03 0.46 -7.53
C HIS A 646 31.09 -0.23 -8.53
N ARG A 647 29.77 -0.08 -8.36
CA ARG A 647 28.76 -0.72 -9.21
C ARG A 647 27.72 0.32 -9.64
N THR A 648 27.17 0.12 -10.82
CA THR A 648 26.05 0.91 -11.35
C THR A 648 24.91 -0.03 -11.69
N ARG A 649 23.68 0.48 -11.63
CA ARG A 649 22.50 -0.24 -12.13
C ARG A 649 22.38 -0.03 -13.62
N LYS A 650 22.02 -1.08 -14.36
CA LYS A 650 21.87 -1.01 -15.81
C LYS A 650 20.41 -1.18 -16.18
N PHE A 651 19.92 -0.29 -17.02
CA PHE A 651 18.71 -0.50 -17.81
C PHE A 651 19.06 -0.50 -19.28
N VAL A 652 18.28 -1.22 -20.07
CA VAL A 652 18.37 -1.15 -21.53
C VAL A 652 17.03 -0.68 -22.05
N ALA A 653 17.06 0.39 -22.84
CA ALA A 653 15.91 0.92 -23.56
C ALA A 653 16.04 0.55 -25.04
N TYR A 654 15.11 -0.25 -25.54
CA TYR A 654 15.02 -0.70 -26.92
C TYR A 654 13.87 0.00 -27.65
N PHE A 655 14.12 0.53 -28.84
CA PHE A 655 13.15 1.23 -29.68
C PHE A 655 13.01 0.55 -31.04
N SER A 656 11.76 0.31 -31.47
CA SER A 656 11.48 -0.33 -32.77
C SER A 656 12.01 0.44 -34.01
N GLU A 657 12.32 1.74 -33.87
CA GLU A 657 13.00 2.54 -34.88
C GLU A 657 14.25 3.25 -34.33
N GLU A 658 15.06 3.81 -35.22
CA GLU A 658 16.26 4.55 -34.81
C GLU A 658 15.88 5.87 -34.12
N MET A 659 16.43 6.07 -32.94
CA MET A 659 16.24 7.26 -32.11
C MET A 659 17.56 8.02 -31.99
N THR A 660 17.47 9.34 -31.89
CA THR A 660 18.54 10.20 -31.38
C THR A 660 18.31 10.45 -29.89
N LEU A 661 19.37 10.34 -29.09
CA LEU A 661 19.35 10.66 -27.67
C LEU A 661 20.16 11.94 -27.42
N SER A 662 19.54 12.91 -26.75
CA SER A 662 20.23 14.05 -26.17
C SER A 662 20.18 13.97 -24.65
N VAL A 663 21.34 14.04 -24.01
CA VAL A 663 21.44 14.09 -22.54
C VAL A 663 22.02 15.42 -22.11
N ASP A 664 21.33 16.10 -21.20
CA ASP A 664 21.82 17.30 -20.53
C ASP A 664 21.64 17.19 -19.01
N ALA A 665 21.92 18.28 -18.30
CA ALA A 665 21.80 18.33 -16.84
C ALA A 665 20.35 18.18 -16.34
N ASN A 666 19.35 18.33 -17.22
CA ASN A 666 17.92 18.32 -16.91
C ASN A 666 17.24 16.99 -17.32
N GLY A 667 17.85 16.17 -18.19
CA GLY A 667 17.21 14.92 -18.62
C GLY A 667 17.86 14.20 -19.80
N ALA A 668 17.30 13.03 -20.11
CA ALA A 668 17.54 12.28 -21.34
C ALA A 668 16.30 12.39 -22.25
N LYS A 669 16.46 12.90 -23.47
CA LYS A 669 15.37 13.06 -24.44
C LYS A 669 15.62 12.22 -25.68
N PHE A 670 14.62 11.42 -26.04
CA PHE A 670 14.62 10.58 -27.23
C PHE A 670 13.76 11.23 -28.31
N SER A 671 14.22 11.20 -29.56
CA SER A 671 13.46 11.67 -30.71
C SER A 671 13.75 10.80 -31.93
N PRO A 672 12.77 10.53 -32.82
CA PRO A 672 13.02 9.72 -34.01
C PRO A 672 14.08 10.35 -34.91
N SER A 673 15.07 9.57 -35.35
CA SER A 673 16.14 10.06 -36.25
C SER A 673 15.61 10.58 -37.58
N ARG A 674 14.41 10.13 -37.99
CA ARG A 674 13.73 10.55 -39.23
C ARG A 674 12.90 11.84 -39.07
N GLY A 675 12.78 12.36 -37.84
CA GLY A 675 11.88 13.45 -37.49
C GLY A 675 10.41 13.01 -37.37
N GLY A 676 9.58 13.88 -36.79
CA GLY A 676 8.18 13.56 -36.45
C GLY A 676 8.03 12.94 -35.06
N LYS A 677 6.82 12.44 -34.76
CA LYS A 677 6.49 11.79 -33.50
C LYS A 677 6.69 10.28 -33.57
N PHE A 678 7.19 9.68 -32.50
CA PHE A 678 7.41 8.24 -32.43
C PHE A 678 6.09 7.45 -32.52
N THR A 679 6.10 6.38 -33.31
CA THR A 679 5.00 5.40 -33.40
C THR A 679 5.63 4.02 -33.49
N GLY A 680 5.48 3.23 -32.44
CA GLY A 680 6.13 1.93 -32.33
C GLY A 680 6.24 1.44 -30.89
N SER A 681 6.97 0.35 -30.70
CA SER A 681 7.23 -0.20 -29.37
C SER A 681 8.55 0.31 -28.80
N MET A 682 8.51 0.65 -27.51
CA MET A 682 9.69 0.79 -26.65
C MET A 682 9.65 -0.33 -25.61
N GLN A 683 10.77 -1.03 -25.41
CA GLN A 683 10.95 -1.97 -24.31
C GLN A 683 12.00 -1.46 -23.35
N LEU A 684 11.71 -1.56 -22.05
CA LEU A 684 12.65 -1.27 -20.97
C LEU A 684 12.91 -2.55 -20.19
N VAL A 685 14.18 -2.88 -19.97
CA VAL A 685 14.57 -4.03 -19.15
C VAL A 685 15.68 -3.63 -18.19
N TYR A 686 15.68 -4.21 -17.00
CA TYR A 686 16.81 -4.11 -16.09
C TYR A 686 17.87 -5.15 -16.43
N ALA A 687 19.14 -4.82 -16.32
CA ALA A 687 20.23 -5.69 -16.72
C ALA A 687 21.17 -6.06 -15.55
N GLY A 688 20.67 -5.93 -14.31
CA GLY A 688 21.45 -6.19 -13.11
C GLY A 688 22.22 -4.96 -12.63
N SER A 689 22.85 -5.10 -11.46
CA SER A 689 23.91 -4.18 -11.03
C SER A 689 25.22 -4.92 -11.21
N THR A 690 26.16 -4.29 -11.88
CA THR A 690 27.49 -4.86 -12.18
C THR A 690 28.53 -3.78 -11.97
N ALA A 691 29.81 -4.11 -12.15
CA ALA A 691 30.85 -3.07 -12.14
C ALA A 691 30.51 -1.96 -13.15
N ARG A 692 30.88 -0.72 -12.86
CA ARG A 692 30.69 0.39 -13.81
C ARG A 692 31.29 0.04 -15.18
N GLY A 693 30.54 0.26 -16.26
CA GLY A 693 30.94 -0.11 -17.62
C GLY A 693 30.84 -1.60 -17.98
N ASP A 694 30.48 -2.49 -17.04
CA ASP A 694 30.21 -3.89 -17.36
C ASP A 694 28.79 -4.08 -17.93
N LEU A 695 28.73 -4.19 -19.25
CA LEU A 695 27.49 -4.35 -20.01
C LEU A 695 27.19 -5.81 -20.39
N ALA A 696 27.85 -6.80 -19.78
CA ALA A 696 27.65 -8.21 -20.15
C ALA A 696 26.22 -8.70 -19.92
N GLY A 697 25.59 -8.32 -18.81
CA GLY A 697 24.20 -8.68 -18.50
C GLY A 697 23.19 -8.11 -19.50
N ALA A 698 23.40 -6.87 -19.95
CA ALA A 698 22.59 -6.22 -20.98
C ALA A 698 22.64 -7.00 -22.31
N ARG A 699 23.86 -7.40 -22.72
CA ARG A 699 24.07 -8.18 -23.96
C ARG A 699 23.37 -9.53 -24.00
N VAL A 700 23.19 -10.18 -22.84
CA VAL A 700 22.44 -11.45 -22.76
C VAL A 700 20.95 -11.25 -23.06
N LEU A 701 20.40 -10.06 -22.76
CA LEU A 701 19.00 -9.74 -22.96
C LEU A 701 18.71 -9.26 -24.39
N ASP A 702 19.70 -8.70 -25.10
CA ASP A 702 19.55 -8.24 -26.49
C ASP A 702 18.95 -9.32 -27.42
N GLN A 703 19.27 -10.60 -27.19
CA GLN A 703 18.80 -11.72 -28.01
C GLN A 703 17.29 -12.02 -27.87
N TYR A 704 16.60 -11.41 -26.89
CA TYR A 704 15.18 -11.58 -26.64
C TYR A 704 14.36 -10.29 -26.84
N ALA A 705 15.02 -9.18 -27.15
CA ALA A 705 14.35 -7.91 -27.40
C ALA A 705 13.47 -7.95 -28.67
N GLY A 706 12.46 -7.09 -28.70
CA GLY A 706 11.53 -6.91 -29.82
C GLY A 706 10.22 -7.69 -29.71
N VAL A 707 10.18 -8.77 -28.92
CA VAL A 707 8.96 -9.54 -28.65
C VAL A 707 8.51 -9.39 -27.20
N TYR A 708 7.20 -9.47 -26.95
CA TYR A 708 6.62 -9.29 -25.62
C TYR A 708 5.29 -10.05 -25.45
N PRO A 709 4.91 -10.42 -24.23
CA PRO A 709 3.61 -11.04 -23.97
C PRO A 709 2.49 -9.99 -24.01
N TYR A 710 1.29 -10.37 -24.47
CA TYR A 710 0.17 -9.44 -24.57
C TYR A 710 -1.18 -10.11 -24.27
N ARG A 711 -1.81 -9.73 -23.16
CA ARG A 711 -3.09 -10.31 -22.69
C ARG A 711 -3.05 -11.85 -22.64
N PRO A 712 -2.11 -12.42 -21.88
CA PRO A 712 -1.99 -13.87 -21.72
C PRO A 712 -3.26 -14.53 -21.18
N VAL A 713 -3.42 -15.81 -21.48
CA VAL A 713 -4.52 -16.66 -21.01
C VAL A 713 -3.94 -17.85 -20.24
N VAL A 714 -4.56 -18.19 -19.12
CA VAL A 714 -4.32 -19.46 -18.42
C VAL A 714 -5.48 -20.38 -18.71
N THR A 715 -5.18 -21.63 -19.06
CA THR A 715 -6.17 -22.68 -19.22
C THR A 715 -5.73 -23.90 -18.45
N SER A 716 -6.66 -24.54 -17.76
CA SER A 716 -6.41 -25.69 -16.93
C SER A 716 -7.32 -26.85 -17.32
N CYS A 717 -6.79 -28.05 -17.21
CA CYS A 717 -7.54 -29.25 -17.55
C CYS A 717 -7.09 -30.42 -16.69
N ALA A 718 -7.92 -31.45 -16.57
CA ALA A 718 -7.58 -32.69 -15.91
C ALA A 718 -7.85 -33.91 -16.80
N SER A 719 -6.95 -34.89 -16.74
CA SER A 719 -7.07 -36.16 -17.45
C SER A 719 -6.44 -37.28 -16.64
N GLY A 720 -7.24 -38.26 -16.24
CA GLY A 720 -6.79 -39.37 -15.39
C GLY A 720 -6.31 -38.87 -14.03
N SER A 721 -5.08 -39.21 -13.65
CA SER A 721 -4.44 -38.78 -12.40
C SER A 721 -3.57 -37.53 -12.54
N MET A 722 -3.67 -36.83 -13.67
CA MET A 722 -2.84 -35.67 -13.99
C MET A 722 -3.71 -34.44 -14.24
N GLY A 723 -3.26 -33.31 -13.72
CA GLY A 723 -3.76 -31.98 -14.04
C GLY A 723 -2.74 -31.22 -14.87
N TYR A 724 -3.23 -30.31 -15.69
CA TYR A 724 -2.44 -29.56 -16.66
C TYR A 724 -2.78 -28.09 -16.54
N ILE A 725 -1.76 -27.24 -16.55
CA ILE A 725 -1.90 -25.79 -16.57
C ILE A 725 -1.12 -25.30 -17.78
N ASN A 726 -1.80 -24.62 -18.69
CA ASN A 726 -1.20 -24.02 -19.86
C ASN A 726 -1.24 -22.49 -19.76
N PHE A 727 -0.07 -21.86 -19.86
CA PHE A 727 0.04 -20.41 -19.99
C PHE A 727 0.28 -20.08 -21.46
N GLN A 728 -0.67 -19.38 -22.07
CA GLN A 728 -0.53 -18.85 -23.43
C GLN A 728 -0.16 -17.38 -23.33
N TRP A 729 1.09 -17.05 -23.65
CA TRP A 729 1.60 -15.68 -23.45
C TRP A 729 1.13 -14.67 -24.50
N ASN A 730 0.53 -15.16 -25.59
CA ASN A 730 -0.04 -14.34 -26.66
C ASN A 730 0.96 -13.29 -27.17
N LYS A 731 2.15 -13.76 -27.60
CA LYS A 731 3.26 -12.86 -27.95
C LYS A 731 2.90 -11.90 -29.09
N ARG A 732 3.50 -10.71 -29.05
CA ARG A 732 3.48 -9.70 -30.10
C ARG A 732 4.88 -9.14 -30.32
N GLY A 733 5.03 -8.30 -31.34
CA GLY A 733 6.30 -7.68 -31.72
C GLY A 733 6.98 -8.42 -32.87
N GLY A 734 8.30 -8.33 -32.95
CA GLY A 734 9.11 -8.96 -33.98
C GLY A 734 10.60 -8.61 -33.84
N ASP A 735 11.43 -9.11 -34.75
CA ASP A 735 12.87 -8.83 -34.74
C ASP A 735 13.22 -7.41 -35.28
N PHE A 736 12.87 -6.38 -34.51
CA PHE A 736 13.14 -4.98 -34.89
C PHE A 736 14.63 -4.61 -34.86
N PHE A 737 15.45 -5.44 -34.19
CA PHE A 737 16.84 -5.16 -33.84
C PHE A 737 17.85 -6.06 -34.57
N GLY A 738 17.39 -7.13 -35.24
CA GLY A 738 18.25 -8.12 -35.89
C GLY A 738 18.93 -9.08 -34.90
N SER A 739 18.55 -9.02 -33.62
CA SER A 739 19.16 -9.80 -32.52
C SER A 739 18.28 -10.95 -32.06
N ASN A 740 16.99 -10.97 -32.42
CA ASN A 740 16.06 -12.03 -32.07
C ASN A 740 15.38 -12.63 -33.33
N PRO A 741 16.15 -13.24 -34.26
CA PRO A 741 15.61 -13.71 -35.54
C PRO A 741 14.63 -14.88 -35.42
N ARG A 742 14.55 -15.52 -34.25
CA ARG A 742 13.58 -16.59 -33.95
C ARG A 742 12.33 -16.08 -33.25
N GLU A 743 12.29 -14.79 -32.90
CA GLU A 743 11.19 -14.18 -32.14
C GLU A 743 10.93 -14.92 -30.82
N ASP A 744 12.02 -15.34 -30.16
CA ASP A 744 12.02 -16.10 -28.91
C ASP A 744 11.51 -15.20 -27.78
N LEU A 745 10.40 -15.58 -27.14
CA LEU A 745 9.85 -14.89 -25.98
C LEU A 745 10.51 -15.39 -24.68
N LEU A 746 11.13 -14.49 -23.93
CA LEU A 746 11.66 -14.77 -22.60
C LEU A 746 10.67 -14.35 -21.52
N MET A 747 10.31 -15.28 -20.64
CA MET A 747 9.48 -15.04 -19.45
C MET A 747 10.20 -15.53 -18.19
N ILE A 748 10.14 -14.79 -17.08
CA ILE A 748 10.76 -15.18 -15.81
C ILE A 748 9.98 -16.34 -15.19
N ALA A 749 10.68 -17.40 -14.78
CA ALA A 749 10.11 -18.54 -14.08
C ALA A 749 10.45 -18.47 -12.59
N VAL A 750 9.47 -18.71 -11.70
CA VAL A 750 9.70 -18.86 -10.26
C VAL A 750 10.10 -20.30 -9.91
N PRO A 751 10.71 -20.58 -8.73
CA PRO A 751 11.32 -21.87 -8.43
C PRO A 751 10.43 -23.11 -8.66
N HIS A 752 9.13 -23.07 -8.31
CA HIS A 752 8.26 -24.23 -8.57
C HIS A 752 7.97 -24.44 -10.06
N GLN A 753 7.95 -23.36 -10.85
CA GLN A 753 7.79 -23.43 -12.30
C GLN A 753 9.07 -23.92 -12.95
N GLU A 754 10.25 -23.54 -12.45
CA GLU A 754 11.52 -24.06 -12.95
C GLU A 754 11.55 -25.60 -12.89
N GLU A 755 11.07 -26.19 -11.79
CA GLU A 755 10.95 -27.66 -11.65
C GLU A 755 10.03 -28.25 -12.72
N LEU A 756 8.84 -27.68 -12.92
CA LEU A 756 7.83 -28.21 -13.84
C LEU A 756 8.20 -28.00 -15.32
N LEU A 757 8.83 -26.87 -15.63
CA LEU A 757 9.15 -26.48 -17.01
C LEU A 757 10.47 -27.05 -17.52
N ALA A 758 11.36 -27.51 -16.63
CA ALA A 758 12.66 -28.08 -17.00
C ALA A 758 12.56 -29.24 -18.00
N ALA A 759 11.44 -29.97 -18.02
CA ALA A 759 11.20 -31.07 -18.94
C ALA A 759 10.69 -30.65 -20.33
N HIS A 760 10.17 -29.42 -20.47
CA HIS A 760 9.39 -29.00 -21.64
C HIS A 760 9.99 -27.85 -22.46
N GLY A 761 11.14 -27.29 -22.07
CA GLY A 761 11.74 -26.19 -22.84
C GLY A 761 13.11 -25.73 -22.35
N THR A 762 13.51 -24.53 -22.77
CA THR A 762 14.86 -24.00 -22.51
C THR A 762 14.81 -23.00 -21.35
N LEU A 763 15.26 -23.46 -20.17
CA LEU A 763 15.58 -22.57 -19.06
C LEU A 763 16.95 -21.91 -19.29
N VAL A 764 17.00 -20.59 -19.16
CA VAL A 764 18.21 -19.78 -19.33
C VAL A 764 18.52 -19.00 -18.07
N SER A 765 19.80 -18.81 -17.79
CA SER A 765 20.24 -17.90 -16.73
C SER A 765 19.95 -16.46 -17.13
N THR A 766 19.51 -15.66 -16.17
CA THR A 766 19.22 -14.24 -16.38
C THR A 766 20.07 -13.39 -15.42
N PRO A 767 20.23 -12.09 -15.68
CA PRO A 767 20.85 -11.17 -14.71
C PRO A 767 19.98 -10.90 -13.47
N PHE A 768 18.80 -11.52 -13.37
CA PHE A 768 17.81 -11.31 -12.30
C PHE A 768 17.89 -12.33 -11.16
N THR A 769 18.89 -13.21 -11.13
CA THR A 769 19.02 -14.38 -10.23
C THR A 769 18.03 -15.52 -10.52
N PHE A 770 16.81 -15.22 -10.98
CA PHE A 770 15.85 -16.22 -11.45
C PHE A 770 16.22 -16.80 -12.81
N LYS A 771 15.69 -17.99 -13.11
CA LYS A 771 15.73 -18.51 -14.48
C LYS A 771 14.67 -17.83 -15.33
N GLY A 772 14.98 -17.67 -16.60
CA GLY A 772 14.01 -17.34 -17.63
C GLY A 772 13.69 -18.61 -18.39
N TYR A 773 12.44 -18.76 -18.83
CA TYR A 773 12.03 -19.79 -19.74
C TYR A 773 11.74 -19.16 -21.11
N VAL A 774 12.29 -19.77 -22.15
CA VAL A 774 12.10 -19.32 -23.54
C VAL A 774 10.98 -20.12 -24.18
N GLY A 775 9.85 -19.47 -24.48
CA GLY A 775 8.71 -20.10 -25.15
C GLY A 775 7.41 -19.30 -25.08
N ASP A 776 6.56 -19.49 -26.08
CA ASP A 776 5.28 -18.79 -26.25
C ASP A 776 4.15 -19.40 -25.40
N GLU A 777 4.30 -20.68 -25.05
CA GLU A 777 3.34 -21.47 -24.30
C GLU A 777 4.08 -22.27 -23.22
N TRP A 778 3.52 -22.33 -22.02
CA TRP A 778 4.08 -23.11 -20.90
C TRP A 778 3.08 -24.16 -20.47
N LEU A 779 3.45 -25.43 -20.62
CA LEU A 779 2.70 -26.54 -20.05
C LEU A 779 3.34 -26.97 -18.74
N MET A 780 2.56 -26.92 -17.67
CA MET A 780 2.92 -27.49 -16.37
C MET A 780 2.01 -28.69 -16.08
N GLU A 781 2.61 -29.80 -15.67
CA GLU A 781 1.91 -31.06 -15.38
C GLU A 781 1.98 -31.37 -13.88
N GLU A 782 0.85 -31.62 -13.26
CA GLU A 782 0.75 -31.88 -11.82
C GLU A 782 0.06 -33.22 -11.54
N PRO A 783 0.64 -34.09 -10.69
CA PRO A 783 -0.08 -35.24 -10.18
C PRO A 783 -1.24 -34.79 -9.30
N LEU A 784 -2.45 -35.28 -9.58
CA LEU A 784 -3.64 -34.94 -8.79
C LEU A 784 -3.65 -35.72 -7.46
N PRO A 785 -3.67 -35.04 -6.30
CA PRO A 785 -3.80 -35.70 -5.00
C PRO A 785 -5.15 -36.41 -4.84
N PRO A 786 -5.27 -37.35 -3.88
CA PRO A 786 -6.56 -37.97 -3.57
C PRO A 786 -7.62 -36.92 -3.18
N ALA A 787 -8.82 -37.04 -3.75
CA ALA A 787 -9.95 -36.18 -3.40
C ALA A 787 -10.55 -36.54 -2.03
N GLY A 788 -10.67 -37.83 -1.72
CA GLY A 788 -11.35 -38.30 -0.52
C GLY A 788 -10.75 -37.84 0.82
N MET A 789 -11.61 -37.76 1.83
CA MET A 789 -11.26 -37.33 3.20
C MET A 789 -11.11 -38.48 4.20
N ASP A 790 -11.44 -39.71 3.79
CA ASP A 790 -11.28 -40.86 4.68
C ASP A 790 -9.80 -41.13 4.95
N PRO A 791 -9.45 -41.66 6.14
CA PRO A 791 -8.13 -42.19 6.41
C PRO A 791 -7.65 -43.13 5.30
N ASP A 792 -6.34 -43.09 5.02
CA ASP A 792 -5.71 -44.06 4.13
C ASP A 792 -6.02 -45.50 4.63
N PRO A 793 -6.71 -46.34 3.83
CA PRO A 793 -7.04 -47.70 4.20
C PRO A 793 -5.81 -48.55 4.54
N VAL A 794 -4.66 -48.28 3.92
CA VAL A 794 -3.41 -49.00 4.20
C VAL A 794 -2.92 -48.67 5.61
N ALA A 795 -2.84 -47.38 5.96
CA ALA A 795 -2.48 -46.94 7.30
C ALA A 795 -3.44 -47.50 8.37
N VAL A 796 -4.76 -47.45 8.10
CA VAL A 796 -5.77 -48.02 9.01
C VAL A 796 -5.56 -49.52 9.21
N SER A 797 -5.35 -50.28 8.13
CA SER A 797 -5.11 -51.72 8.21
C SER A 797 -3.84 -52.04 8.99
N GLN A 798 -2.76 -51.28 8.78
CA GLN A 798 -1.50 -51.48 9.51
C GLN A 798 -1.68 -51.23 11.01
N ILE A 799 -2.36 -50.14 11.38
CA ILE A 799 -2.64 -49.81 12.79
C ILE A 799 -3.52 -50.89 13.43
N ARG A 800 -4.57 -51.37 12.74
CA ARG A 800 -5.43 -52.45 13.24
C ARG A 800 -4.69 -53.76 13.51
N ASN A 801 -3.64 -54.04 12.73
CA ASN A 801 -2.80 -55.23 12.90
C ASN A 801 -1.77 -55.10 14.04
N ASP A 802 -1.64 -53.91 14.64
CA ASP A 802 -0.82 -53.66 15.82
C ASP A 802 -1.73 -53.35 17.02
N PRO A 803 -1.95 -54.32 17.95
CA PRO A 803 -2.86 -54.14 19.07
C PRO A 803 -2.52 -52.95 19.97
N ALA A 804 -1.23 -52.59 20.09
CA ALA A 804 -0.81 -51.46 20.91
C ALA A 804 -1.22 -50.14 20.25
N LYS A 805 -0.94 -49.98 18.95
CA LYS A 805 -1.33 -48.78 18.18
C LYS A 805 -2.84 -48.67 18.01
N LEU A 806 -3.54 -49.78 17.80
CA LEU A 806 -5.00 -49.81 17.71
C LEU A 806 -5.64 -49.28 18.99
N GLN A 807 -5.21 -49.76 20.16
CA GLN A 807 -5.76 -49.30 21.43
C GLN A 807 -5.54 -47.79 21.63
N VAL A 808 -4.37 -47.27 21.25
CA VAL A 808 -4.09 -45.82 21.29
C VAL A 808 -5.11 -45.02 20.50
N ILE A 809 -5.43 -45.45 19.28
CA ILE A 809 -6.39 -44.76 18.42
C ILE A 809 -7.81 -44.88 18.98
N LEU A 810 -8.21 -46.05 19.49
CA LEU A 810 -9.54 -46.24 20.09
C LEU A 810 -9.74 -45.36 21.33
N ASP A 811 -8.73 -45.26 22.20
CA ASP A 811 -8.75 -44.39 23.38
C ASP A 811 -8.85 -42.91 22.98
N ALA A 812 -8.15 -42.50 21.92
CA ALA A 812 -8.20 -41.15 21.39
C ALA A 812 -9.57 -40.82 20.78
N ILE A 813 -10.18 -41.74 20.01
CA ILE A 813 -11.53 -41.58 19.47
C ILE A 813 -12.54 -41.39 20.61
N GLN A 814 -12.47 -42.21 21.66
CA GLN A 814 -13.34 -42.11 22.82
C GLN A 814 -13.17 -40.75 23.52
N THR A 815 -11.93 -40.31 23.72
CA THR A 815 -11.59 -39.05 24.41
C THR A 815 -12.10 -37.84 23.63
N ASP A 816 -11.79 -37.78 22.32
CA ASP A 816 -12.26 -36.71 21.45
C ASP A 816 -13.79 -36.69 21.38
N SER A 817 -14.44 -37.85 21.19
CA SER A 817 -15.90 -37.95 21.10
C SER A 817 -16.60 -37.48 22.37
N SER A 818 -15.98 -37.67 23.53
CA SER A 818 -16.54 -37.23 24.82
C SER A 818 -16.39 -35.73 25.06
N SER A 819 -15.53 -35.07 24.29
CA SER A 819 -15.17 -33.65 24.45
C SER A 819 -15.87 -32.74 23.42
N VAL A 820 -16.68 -33.29 22.52
CA VAL A 820 -17.31 -32.54 21.42
C VAL A 820 -18.38 -31.56 21.93
N SER A 821 -18.14 -30.27 21.69
CA SER A 821 -19.02 -29.15 22.06
C SER A 821 -19.68 -28.44 20.86
N LEU A 822 -19.67 -29.06 19.67
CA LEU A 822 -20.05 -28.44 18.39
C LEU A 822 -21.42 -27.74 18.41
N ASP A 823 -22.45 -28.32 19.05
CA ASP A 823 -23.78 -27.69 19.10
C ASP A 823 -23.74 -26.28 19.75
N ASN A 824 -22.93 -26.11 20.81
CA ASN A 824 -22.76 -24.83 21.49
C ASN A 824 -21.90 -23.87 20.64
N VAL A 825 -20.76 -24.36 20.16
CA VAL A 825 -19.81 -23.55 19.38
C VAL A 825 -20.46 -23.03 18.09
N CYS A 826 -21.25 -23.88 17.42
CA CYS A 826 -21.92 -23.56 16.17
C CYS A 826 -22.86 -22.33 16.25
N THR A 827 -23.37 -22.01 17.44
CA THR A 827 -24.29 -20.86 17.64
C THR A 827 -23.62 -19.65 18.29
N GLN A 828 -22.49 -19.84 18.97
CA GLN A 828 -21.86 -18.79 19.80
C GLN A 828 -20.54 -18.27 19.23
N SER A 829 -19.89 -19.02 18.34
CA SER A 829 -18.60 -18.66 17.79
C SER A 829 -18.74 -17.97 16.42
N ASN A 830 -17.66 -17.34 15.98
CA ASN A 830 -17.54 -16.77 14.65
C ASN A 830 -17.28 -17.86 13.60
N SER A 831 -17.33 -17.51 12.31
CA SER A 831 -17.17 -18.46 11.20
C SER A 831 -15.87 -19.25 11.24
N TYR A 832 -14.75 -18.64 11.65
CA TYR A 832 -13.46 -19.33 11.81
C TYR A 832 -13.50 -20.37 12.93
N GLY A 833 -13.98 -19.98 14.11
CA GLY A 833 -14.05 -20.84 15.28
C GLY A 833 -15.00 -22.02 15.06
N VAL A 834 -16.17 -21.78 14.45
CA VAL A 834 -17.07 -22.87 14.04
C VAL A 834 -16.44 -23.76 12.98
N GLY A 835 -15.77 -23.18 11.98
CA GLY A 835 -15.05 -23.92 10.94
C GLY A 835 -14.08 -24.93 11.53
N LYS A 836 -13.20 -24.48 12.44
CA LYS A 836 -12.24 -25.36 13.11
C LYS A 836 -12.92 -26.53 13.82
N ASP A 837 -13.96 -26.25 14.61
CA ASP A 837 -14.63 -27.29 15.38
C ASP A 837 -15.42 -28.26 14.50
N ILE A 838 -16.13 -27.78 13.48
CA ILE A 838 -16.88 -28.68 12.58
C ILE A 838 -15.94 -29.58 11.79
N ALA A 839 -14.79 -29.07 11.33
CA ALA A 839 -13.81 -29.89 10.63
C ALA A 839 -13.11 -30.91 11.54
N MET A 840 -12.78 -30.53 12.77
CA MET A 840 -12.25 -31.48 13.77
C MET A 840 -13.24 -32.62 14.04
N VAL A 841 -14.51 -32.29 14.27
CA VAL A 841 -15.57 -33.27 14.51
C VAL A 841 -15.80 -34.15 13.28
N THR A 842 -15.74 -33.56 12.08
CA THR A 842 -15.82 -34.30 10.81
C THR A 842 -14.66 -35.28 10.67
N ARG A 843 -13.43 -34.85 10.93
CA ARG A 843 -12.26 -35.71 10.87
C ARG A 843 -12.36 -36.85 11.88
N LEU A 844 -12.82 -36.57 13.10
CA LEU A 844 -13.09 -37.58 14.12
C LEU A 844 -14.16 -38.59 13.66
N ALA A 845 -15.26 -38.12 13.08
CA ALA A 845 -16.33 -38.98 12.59
C ALA A 845 -15.83 -39.90 11.45
N SER A 846 -15.00 -39.39 10.55
CA SER A 846 -14.35 -40.17 9.50
C SER A 846 -13.41 -41.24 10.07
N ILE A 847 -12.57 -40.90 11.05
CA ILE A 847 -11.70 -41.85 11.75
C ILE A 847 -12.52 -42.89 12.52
N SER A 848 -13.56 -42.47 13.24
CA SER A 848 -14.47 -43.35 13.98
C SER A 848 -15.08 -44.42 13.06
N ARG A 849 -15.53 -44.01 11.86
CA ARG A 849 -16.09 -44.91 10.83
C ARG A 849 -15.01 -45.85 10.25
N ALA A 850 -13.82 -45.32 9.94
CA ALA A 850 -12.71 -46.11 9.42
C ALA A 850 -12.17 -47.16 10.41
N PHE A 851 -12.31 -46.93 11.71
CA PHE A 851 -11.96 -47.87 12.79
C PHE A 851 -13.16 -48.67 13.31
N GLU A 852 -14.31 -48.64 12.62
CA GLU A 852 -15.51 -49.42 12.95
C GLU A 852 -16.05 -49.19 14.38
N THR A 853 -15.87 -47.99 14.93
CA THR A 853 -16.49 -47.58 16.20
C THR A 853 -17.86 -46.97 15.94
N HIS A 854 -18.71 -46.84 16.98
CA HIS A 854 -20.08 -46.31 16.82
C HIS A 854 -20.23 -44.80 17.06
N HIS A 855 -19.13 -44.09 17.38
CA HIS A 855 -19.19 -42.66 17.72
C HIS A 855 -19.68 -41.78 16.56
N TYR A 856 -19.33 -42.14 15.31
CA TYR A 856 -19.72 -41.37 14.12
C TYR A 856 -21.24 -41.12 14.00
N HIS A 857 -22.10 -41.99 14.53
CA HIS A 857 -23.55 -41.76 14.47
C HIS A 857 -23.98 -40.46 15.18
N GLN A 858 -23.43 -40.20 16.37
CA GLN A 858 -23.75 -38.99 17.12
C GLN A 858 -23.03 -37.77 16.55
N LEU A 859 -21.83 -37.97 16.00
CA LEU A 859 -21.04 -36.90 15.39
C LEU A 859 -21.69 -36.43 14.07
N ASP A 860 -22.17 -37.35 13.22
CA ASP A 860 -22.90 -37.04 11.98
C ASP A 860 -24.12 -36.16 12.27
N GLU A 861 -24.87 -36.44 13.33
CA GLU A 861 -26.03 -35.62 13.74
C GLU A 861 -25.64 -34.21 14.19
N LYS A 862 -24.50 -34.06 14.87
CA LYS A 862 -23.96 -32.74 15.27
C LYS A 862 -23.48 -31.95 14.06
N ILE A 863 -22.79 -32.62 13.13
CA ILE A 863 -22.33 -32.02 11.87
C ILE A 863 -23.53 -31.53 11.06
N ARG A 864 -24.55 -32.38 10.87
CA ARG A 864 -25.80 -32.03 10.15
C ARG A 864 -26.44 -30.77 10.71
N ARG A 865 -26.71 -30.73 12.02
CA ARG A 865 -27.35 -29.57 12.67
C ARG A 865 -26.53 -28.30 12.50
N CYS A 866 -25.20 -28.39 12.54
CA CYS A 866 -24.37 -27.22 12.36
C CYS A 866 -24.36 -26.72 10.91
N LEU A 867 -24.24 -27.64 9.94
CA LEU A 867 -24.35 -27.31 8.51
C LEU A 867 -25.71 -26.69 8.18
N GLU A 868 -26.81 -27.24 8.71
CA GLU A 868 -28.15 -26.69 8.49
C GLU A 868 -28.26 -25.24 8.94
N LYS A 869 -27.64 -24.87 10.07
CA LYS A 869 -27.61 -23.48 10.55
C LYS A 869 -26.79 -22.57 9.65
N TRP A 870 -25.54 -22.93 9.38
CA TRP A 870 -24.62 -22.06 8.64
C TRP A 870 -24.97 -21.94 7.16
N LEU A 871 -25.55 -22.97 6.54
CA LEU A 871 -26.11 -22.89 5.18
C LEU A 871 -27.47 -22.18 5.13
N ARG A 872 -28.02 -21.75 6.27
CA ARG A 872 -29.34 -21.14 6.42
C ARG A 872 -30.50 -22.02 5.93
N ILE A 873 -30.35 -23.34 6.09
CA ILE A 873 -31.48 -24.29 6.03
C ILE A 873 -32.33 -24.11 7.30
N ASP A 874 -31.65 -23.94 8.44
CA ASP A 874 -32.19 -23.44 9.70
C ASP A 874 -31.67 -22.01 9.92
N ASP A 875 -32.47 -21.00 9.57
CA ASP A 875 -32.07 -19.58 9.61
C ASP A 875 -32.12 -18.95 11.02
N SER A 876 -31.65 -19.69 12.03
CA SER A 876 -31.70 -19.32 13.46
C SER A 876 -30.46 -18.57 13.97
N LEU A 877 -29.40 -18.40 13.16
CA LEU A 877 -28.18 -17.70 13.59
C LEU A 877 -28.45 -16.21 13.83
N SER A 878 -27.62 -15.55 14.63
CA SER A 878 -27.67 -14.10 14.78
C SER A 878 -27.24 -13.41 13.48
N ALA A 879 -27.71 -12.19 13.23
CA ALA A 879 -27.36 -11.44 12.01
C ALA A 879 -25.84 -11.33 11.78
N ALA A 880 -25.04 -11.20 12.85
CA ALA A 880 -23.58 -11.13 12.77
C ALA A 880 -22.89 -12.39 12.19
N ASN A 881 -23.58 -13.54 12.17
CA ASN A 881 -23.07 -14.82 11.69
C ASN A 881 -23.89 -15.39 10.51
N LYS A 882 -24.87 -14.65 9.98
CA LYS A 882 -25.66 -15.09 8.82
C LYS A 882 -24.86 -14.90 7.54
N LEU A 883 -24.82 -15.94 6.70
CA LEU A 883 -24.36 -15.82 5.32
C LEU A 883 -25.37 -15.01 4.50
N GLU A 884 -24.88 -13.96 3.87
CA GLU A 884 -25.57 -13.15 2.86
C GLU A 884 -24.76 -13.13 1.57
N TYR A 885 -25.32 -12.59 0.48
CA TYR A 885 -24.60 -12.42 -0.78
C TYR A 885 -24.33 -10.94 -1.05
N ASP A 886 -23.08 -10.59 -1.33
CA ASP A 886 -22.70 -9.28 -1.85
C ASP A 886 -22.64 -9.32 -3.40
N PRO A 887 -23.55 -8.62 -4.10
CA PRO A 887 -23.55 -8.53 -5.56
C PRO A 887 -22.55 -7.50 -6.11
N VAL A 888 -21.91 -6.69 -5.25
CA VAL A 888 -20.97 -5.64 -5.68
C VAL A 888 -19.61 -6.25 -6.05
N TRP A 889 -19.05 -7.04 -5.13
CA TRP A 889 -17.80 -7.77 -5.32
C TRP A 889 -18.02 -9.25 -5.65
N GLY A 890 -19.27 -9.72 -5.57
CA GLY A 890 -19.72 -11.04 -6.01
C GLY A 890 -19.19 -12.14 -5.11
N GLY A 891 -19.79 -12.32 -3.93
CA GLY A 891 -19.42 -13.42 -3.04
C GLY A 891 -20.24 -13.49 -1.76
N LEU A 892 -19.92 -14.48 -0.94
CA LEU A 892 -20.58 -14.63 0.36
C LEU A 892 -20.10 -13.56 1.33
N PHE A 893 -21.00 -13.10 2.20
CA PHE A 893 -20.75 -12.03 3.16
C PHE A 893 -21.23 -12.46 4.54
N ILE A 894 -20.46 -12.13 5.59
CA ILE A 894 -20.84 -12.32 6.99
C ILE A 894 -20.55 -11.02 7.72
N GLY A 895 -21.56 -10.41 8.32
CA GLY A 895 -21.41 -9.17 9.07
C GLY A 895 -22.71 -8.36 9.12
N SER A 896 -22.66 -7.22 9.80
CA SER A 896 -23.81 -6.30 9.84
C SER A 896 -24.10 -5.70 8.47
N SER A 897 -25.37 -5.63 8.09
CA SER A 897 -25.86 -4.84 6.94
C SER A 897 -26.21 -3.39 7.31
N ASP A 898 -26.13 -3.02 8.60
CA ASP A 898 -26.29 -1.64 9.09
C ASP A 898 -24.96 -0.87 8.95
N PRO A 899 -24.90 0.22 8.16
CA PRO A 899 -23.70 1.04 8.00
C PRO A 899 -23.17 1.61 9.31
N ASN A 900 -24.03 1.86 10.31
CA ASN A 900 -23.60 2.39 11.60
C ASN A 900 -22.93 1.32 12.50
N ASN A 901 -22.96 0.06 12.07
CA ASN A 901 -22.45 -1.09 12.82
C ASN A 901 -21.63 -2.02 11.91
N PHE A 902 -21.10 -1.50 10.81
CA PHE A 902 -20.19 -2.24 9.95
C PHE A 902 -18.80 -2.31 10.60
N ASP A 903 -18.35 -3.53 10.90
CA ASP A 903 -17.00 -3.80 11.37
C ASP A 903 -16.23 -4.55 10.26
N PRO A 904 -15.30 -3.90 9.54
CA PRO A 904 -14.52 -4.53 8.49
C PRO A 904 -13.55 -5.61 9.01
N HIS A 905 -13.31 -5.68 10.33
CA HIS A 905 -12.45 -6.69 10.96
C HIS A 905 -13.25 -7.84 11.58
N ALA A 906 -14.59 -7.79 11.54
CA ALA A 906 -15.43 -8.87 12.03
C ALA A 906 -15.05 -10.19 11.34
N ASN A 907 -15.13 -11.30 12.08
CA ASN A 907 -14.76 -12.62 11.54
C ASN A 907 -13.38 -12.59 10.85
N PHE A 908 -12.36 -11.95 11.46
CA PHE A 908 -11.00 -11.86 10.91
C PHE A 908 -10.93 -11.21 9.51
N GLY A 909 -11.88 -10.32 9.19
CA GLY A 909 -11.90 -9.62 7.92
C GLY A 909 -12.72 -10.30 6.82
N PHE A 910 -13.55 -11.30 7.17
CA PHE A 910 -14.50 -11.91 6.23
C PHE A 910 -15.39 -10.88 5.49
N PRO A 911 -15.97 -9.83 6.13
CA PRO A 911 -16.72 -8.80 5.39
C PRO A 911 -15.91 -8.12 4.29
N MET A 912 -14.59 -8.12 4.40
CA MET A 912 -13.66 -7.54 3.43
C MET A 912 -13.03 -8.60 2.52
N TYR A 913 -13.61 -9.80 2.38
CA TYR A 913 -13.06 -10.91 1.59
C TYR A 913 -11.71 -11.47 2.06
N SER A 914 -11.27 -11.13 3.28
CA SER A 914 -10.11 -11.77 3.86
C SER A 914 -10.48 -13.17 4.34
N ASP A 915 -9.56 -14.11 4.13
CA ASP A 915 -9.60 -15.44 4.75
C ASP A 915 -10.82 -16.31 4.42
N HIS A 916 -11.61 -16.01 3.36
CA HIS A 916 -12.76 -16.86 3.03
C HIS A 916 -12.36 -18.32 2.79
N HIS A 917 -11.28 -18.57 2.04
CA HIS A 917 -10.74 -19.92 1.89
C HIS A 917 -10.35 -20.60 3.23
N PHE A 918 -9.83 -19.88 4.22
CA PHE A 918 -9.56 -20.46 5.54
C PHE A 918 -10.86 -20.82 6.26
N HIS A 919 -11.86 -19.93 6.23
CA HIS A 919 -13.13 -20.11 6.93
C HIS A 919 -14.01 -21.16 6.24
N LEU A 920 -14.37 -20.89 4.98
CA LEU A 920 -15.24 -21.74 4.16
C LEU A 920 -14.58 -23.08 3.84
N GLY A 921 -13.25 -23.15 3.80
CA GLY A 921 -12.54 -24.41 3.58
C GLY A 921 -12.86 -25.48 4.62
N TYR A 922 -13.03 -25.08 5.89
CA TYR A 922 -13.49 -26.00 6.93
C TYR A 922 -14.92 -26.50 6.72
N PHE A 923 -15.82 -25.64 6.23
CA PHE A 923 -17.17 -26.04 5.88
C PHE A 923 -17.19 -26.95 4.65
N LEU A 924 -16.36 -26.70 3.64
CA LEU A 924 -16.20 -27.58 2.48
C LEU A 924 -15.69 -28.96 2.89
N TYR A 925 -14.73 -29.01 3.82
CA TYR A 925 -14.26 -30.27 4.41
C TYR A 925 -15.40 -31.03 5.12
N ALA A 926 -16.19 -30.34 5.95
CA ALA A 926 -17.36 -30.94 6.59
C ALA A 926 -18.43 -31.43 5.58
N LEU A 927 -18.68 -30.61 4.55
CA LEU A 927 -19.64 -30.89 3.49
C LEU A 927 -19.27 -32.11 2.66
N GLY A 928 -18.03 -32.21 2.17
CA GLY A 928 -17.62 -33.36 1.38
C GLY A 928 -17.75 -34.68 2.16
N TYR A 929 -17.55 -34.66 3.47
CA TYR A 929 -17.69 -35.84 4.31
C TYR A 929 -19.17 -36.17 4.50
N TYR A 930 -19.94 -35.18 4.91
CA TYR A 930 -21.33 -35.39 5.25
C TYR A 930 -22.13 -35.83 4.02
N VAL A 931 -21.94 -35.16 2.88
CA VAL A 931 -22.59 -35.49 1.60
C VAL A 931 -22.22 -36.90 1.12
N LYS A 932 -20.98 -37.34 1.31
CA LYS A 932 -20.54 -38.69 0.92
C LYS A 932 -21.37 -39.79 1.59
N TYR A 933 -21.68 -39.62 2.88
CA TYR A 933 -22.43 -40.60 3.66
C TYR A 933 -23.94 -40.33 3.71
N HIS A 934 -24.37 -39.11 3.40
CA HIS A 934 -25.77 -38.65 3.49
C HIS A 934 -26.22 -37.92 2.21
N ASN A 935 -25.92 -38.47 1.03
CA ASN A 935 -26.14 -37.81 -0.27
C ASN A 935 -27.59 -37.34 -0.51
N HIS A 936 -28.58 -38.05 0.04
CA HIS A 936 -29.99 -37.66 -0.03
C HIS A 936 -30.28 -36.29 0.63
N TRP A 937 -29.53 -35.91 1.66
CA TRP A 937 -29.65 -34.62 2.33
C TRP A 937 -29.21 -33.47 1.41
N ALA A 938 -28.19 -33.67 0.58
CA ALA A 938 -27.73 -32.66 -0.37
C ALA A 938 -28.79 -32.34 -1.43
N HIS A 939 -29.61 -33.34 -1.80
CA HIS A 939 -30.65 -33.22 -2.81
C HIS A 939 -32.02 -32.80 -2.25
N HIS A 940 -32.10 -32.47 -0.96
CA HIS A 940 -33.33 -32.02 -0.33
C HIS A 940 -33.54 -30.51 -0.50
N GLY A 941 -34.62 -30.09 -1.16
CA GLY A 941 -34.94 -28.67 -1.35
C GLY A 941 -33.78 -27.90 -2.02
N ASP A 942 -33.42 -26.75 -1.45
CA ASP A 942 -32.36 -25.88 -1.97
C ASP A 942 -30.96 -26.21 -1.41
N ASN A 943 -30.79 -27.33 -0.70
CA ASN A 943 -29.53 -27.67 -0.05
C ASN A 943 -28.36 -27.72 -1.04
N MET A 944 -28.55 -28.33 -2.21
CA MET A 944 -27.54 -28.39 -3.27
C MET A 944 -27.07 -26.98 -3.67
N ALA A 945 -28.02 -26.07 -3.89
CA ALA A 945 -27.68 -24.70 -4.30
C ALA A 945 -26.91 -23.96 -3.19
N ARG A 946 -27.27 -24.17 -1.91
CA ARG A 946 -26.54 -23.63 -0.75
C ARG A 946 -25.10 -24.17 -0.67
N ILE A 947 -24.94 -25.50 -0.84
CA ILE A 947 -23.63 -26.19 -0.82
C ILE A 947 -22.73 -25.67 -1.95
N VAL A 948 -23.24 -25.66 -3.19
CA VAL A 948 -22.49 -25.22 -4.37
C VAL A 948 -22.14 -23.73 -4.29
N SER A 949 -22.95 -22.90 -3.62
CA SER A 949 -22.62 -21.49 -3.39
C SER A 949 -21.38 -21.30 -2.52
N VAL A 950 -21.20 -22.12 -1.48
CA VAL A 950 -19.98 -22.10 -0.65
C VAL A 950 -18.76 -22.53 -1.48
N ALA A 951 -18.92 -23.54 -2.34
CA ALA A 951 -17.85 -23.99 -3.24
C ALA A 951 -17.47 -22.93 -4.29
N ARG A 952 -18.45 -22.20 -4.84
CA ARG A 952 -18.24 -21.15 -5.85
C ARG A 952 -17.45 -19.95 -5.30
N ASP A 953 -17.62 -19.60 -4.02
CA ASP A 953 -16.93 -18.43 -3.45
C ASP A 953 -15.40 -18.54 -3.46
N VAL A 954 -14.87 -19.75 -3.29
CA VAL A 954 -13.42 -20.01 -3.23
C VAL A 954 -12.89 -20.74 -4.47
N GLY A 955 -13.75 -21.48 -5.16
CA GLY A 955 -13.35 -22.49 -6.15
C GLY A 955 -13.98 -22.35 -7.53
N ASN A 956 -14.77 -21.32 -7.82
CA ASN A 956 -15.38 -21.14 -9.15
C ASN A 956 -14.30 -21.20 -10.26
N PRO A 957 -14.35 -22.14 -11.22
CA PRO A 957 -13.32 -22.26 -12.24
C PRO A 957 -13.54 -21.33 -13.45
N SER A 958 -14.73 -20.74 -13.58
CA SER A 958 -15.19 -20.21 -14.87
C SER A 958 -15.73 -18.79 -14.78
N SER A 959 -15.31 -17.95 -15.73
CA SER A 959 -15.88 -16.61 -15.91
C SER A 959 -17.30 -16.64 -16.50
N LEU A 960 -17.81 -17.82 -16.88
CA LEU A 960 -19.20 -18.02 -17.27
C LEU A 960 -20.16 -17.95 -16.07
N ASP A 961 -19.65 -18.03 -14.83
CA ASP A 961 -20.41 -17.71 -13.62
C ASP A 961 -20.46 -16.17 -13.42
N PRO A 962 -21.62 -15.52 -13.57
CA PRO A 962 -21.73 -14.07 -13.44
C PRO A 962 -21.95 -13.62 -11.98
N HIS A 963 -21.75 -14.50 -10.99
CA HIS A 963 -22.00 -14.19 -9.58
C HIS A 963 -20.77 -14.31 -8.68
N PHE A 964 -19.78 -15.12 -9.05
CA PHE A 964 -18.55 -15.31 -8.28
C PHE A 964 -17.30 -15.15 -9.16
N PRO A 965 -16.20 -14.56 -8.65
CA PRO A 965 -14.95 -14.47 -9.38
C PRO A 965 -14.29 -15.84 -9.55
N VAL A 966 -13.47 -15.98 -10.58
CA VAL A 966 -12.71 -17.20 -10.86
C VAL A 966 -11.64 -17.40 -9.77
N VAL A 967 -11.74 -18.52 -9.04
CA VAL A 967 -10.87 -18.98 -7.94
C VAL A 967 -10.32 -17.85 -7.07
N ARG A 968 -11.23 -17.13 -6.37
CA ARG A 968 -11.00 -15.86 -5.64
C ARG A 968 -9.60 -15.66 -5.04
N HIS A 969 -9.11 -16.66 -4.31
CA HIS A 969 -7.84 -16.59 -3.58
C HIS A 969 -6.63 -17.12 -4.35
N LYS A 970 -6.83 -17.92 -5.41
CA LYS A 970 -5.77 -18.70 -6.05
C LYS A 970 -4.98 -17.87 -7.06
N ASP A 971 -3.66 -17.94 -6.94
CA ASP A 971 -2.69 -17.41 -7.87
C ASP A 971 -2.11 -18.51 -8.75
N TRP A 972 -2.52 -18.55 -10.03
CA TRP A 972 -2.02 -19.55 -10.97
C TRP A 972 -0.53 -19.42 -11.27
N TYR A 973 0.03 -18.21 -11.23
CA TYR A 973 1.45 -18.03 -11.53
C TYR A 973 2.33 -18.38 -10.32
N LEU A 974 1.93 -18.03 -9.10
CA LEU A 974 2.67 -18.43 -7.89
C LEU A 974 2.28 -19.83 -7.39
N GLY A 975 1.24 -20.44 -7.97
CA GLY A 975 0.70 -21.73 -7.57
C GLY A 975 0.04 -21.73 -6.18
N MET A 976 -0.24 -20.57 -5.58
CA MET A 976 -0.60 -20.45 -4.16
C MET A 976 -1.74 -19.50 -3.89
N SER A 977 -2.25 -19.46 -2.65
CA SER A 977 -3.37 -18.61 -2.27
C SER A 977 -2.95 -17.34 -1.54
N TRP A 978 -3.74 -16.27 -1.72
CA TRP A 978 -3.64 -15.03 -0.95
C TRP A 978 -4.78 -14.93 0.05
N ALA A 979 -4.48 -14.57 1.29
CA ALA A 979 -5.47 -14.49 2.35
C ALA A 979 -6.13 -13.11 2.43
N THR A 980 -5.36 -12.05 2.20
CA THR A 980 -5.81 -10.65 2.14
C THR A 980 -6.93 -10.42 1.13
N GLY A 981 -8.02 -9.78 1.58
CA GLY A 981 -9.11 -9.29 0.73
C GLY A 981 -8.99 -7.80 0.37
N ILE A 982 -10.10 -7.05 0.44
CA ILE A 982 -10.24 -5.62 0.13
C ILE A 982 -9.67 -4.77 1.29
N VAL A 983 -8.36 -4.81 1.47
CA VAL A 983 -7.65 -3.95 2.41
C VAL A 983 -6.44 -3.32 1.73
N GLY A 984 -6.04 -2.13 2.16
CA GLY A 984 -4.85 -1.46 1.62
C GLY A 984 -3.56 -2.21 1.98
N GLY A 985 -2.53 -2.06 1.16
CA GLY A 985 -1.22 -2.68 1.37
C GLY A 985 -0.95 -3.92 0.51
N ALA A 986 0.16 -4.60 0.80
CA ALA A 986 0.55 -5.84 0.13
C ALA A 986 -0.34 -7.01 0.57
N ARG A 987 -0.68 -7.90 -0.36
CA ARG A 987 -1.36 -9.15 0.00
C ARG A 987 -0.41 -10.06 0.74
N GLN A 988 -0.99 -10.85 1.63
CA GLN A 988 -0.29 -11.79 2.47
C GLN A 988 -1.07 -13.09 2.65
N ALA A 989 -0.34 -14.14 2.99
CA ALA A 989 -0.84 -15.43 3.41
C ALA A 989 0.05 -15.95 4.54
N GLU A 990 -0.57 -16.40 5.63
CA GLU A 990 0.14 -16.95 6.79
C GLU A 990 -0.04 -18.47 6.83
N SER A 991 -1.28 -18.91 7.06
CA SER A 991 -1.66 -20.31 7.24
C SER A 991 -1.84 -21.04 5.92
N SER A 992 -0.72 -21.46 5.32
CA SER A 992 -0.74 -22.12 4.02
C SER A 992 -1.49 -23.47 4.04
N THR A 993 -1.53 -24.13 5.20
CA THR A 993 -2.24 -25.40 5.40
C THR A 993 -3.76 -25.26 5.48
N GLU A 994 -4.28 -24.11 5.87
CA GLU A 994 -5.73 -23.86 5.82
C GLU A 994 -6.20 -23.64 4.37
N ALA A 995 -5.35 -23.10 3.48
CA ALA A 995 -5.62 -23.10 2.04
C ALA A 995 -5.62 -24.54 1.46
N ILE A 996 -4.67 -25.39 1.88
CA ILE A 996 -4.65 -26.82 1.51
C ILE A 996 -5.96 -27.51 1.98
N ASN A 997 -6.41 -27.25 3.21
CA ASN A 997 -7.68 -27.77 3.73
C ASN A 997 -8.87 -27.34 2.87
N CYS A 998 -8.90 -26.08 2.41
CA CYS A 998 -9.96 -25.58 1.54
C CYS A 998 -10.07 -26.37 0.23
N TYR A 999 -8.96 -26.51 -0.50
CA TYR A 999 -8.99 -27.18 -1.81
C TYR A 999 -9.15 -28.69 -1.69
N HIS A 1000 -8.67 -29.29 -0.59
CA HIS A 1000 -8.97 -30.68 -0.28
C HIS A 1000 -10.45 -30.89 0.03
N GLY A 1001 -11.07 -30.02 0.82
CA GLY A 1001 -12.52 -30.01 1.05
C GLY A 1001 -13.32 -29.85 -0.25
N LEU A 1002 -12.87 -28.97 -1.15
CA LEU A 1002 -13.48 -28.77 -2.47
C LEU A 1002 -13.40 -30.03 -3.33
N ALA A 1003 -12.21 -30.65 -3.41
CA ALA A 1003 -12.00 -31.90 -4.16
C ALA A 1003 -12.92 -33.01 -3.63
N ALA A 1004 -12.98 -33.16 -2.31
CA ALA A 1004 -13.78 -34.18 -1.65
C ALA A 1004 -15.28 -33.94 -1.81
N LEU A 1005 -15.72 -32.68 -1.83
CA LEU A 1005 -17.10 -32.31 -2.11
C LEU A 1005 -17.49 -32.68 -3.54
N GLY A 1006 -16.63 -32.39 -4.52
CA GLY A 1006 -16.85 -32.81 -5.91
C GLY A 1006 -16.97 -34.34 -6.03
N GLU A 1007 -16.07 -35.09 -5.37
CA GLU A 1007 -16.16 -36.56 -5.30
C GLU A 1007 -17.49 -37.03 -4.67
N ALA A 1008 -17.90 -36.42 -3.56
CA ALA A 1008 -19.12 -36.78 -2.84
C ALA A 1008 -20.42 -36.48 -3.61
N LEU A 1009 -20.39 -35.43 -4.45
CA LEU A 1009 -21.51 -35.03 -5.31
C LEU A 1009 -21.52 -35.76 -6.66
N GLY A 1010 -20.41 -36.41 -7.05
CA GLY A 1010 -20.23 -36.92 -8.41
C GLY A 1010 -20.03 -35.81 -9.45
N ASP A 1011 -19.54 -34.65 -9.03
CA ASP A 1011 -19.16 -33.53 -9.89
C ASP A 1011 -17.65 -33.60 -10.19
N ASP A 1012 -17.31 -34.19 -11.33
CA ASP A 1012 -15.92 -34.34 -11.77
C ASP A 1012 -15.22 -33.00 -12.00
N THR A 1013 -15.95 -31.95 -12.40
CA THR A 1013 -15.35 -30.62 -12.60
C THR A 1013 -14.92 -30.06 -11.26
N MET A 1014 -15.82 -30.04 -10.27
CA MET A 1014 -15.50 -29.58 -8.91
C MET A 1014 -14.38 -30.41 -8.28
N LYS A 1015 -14.42 -31.73 -8.46
CA LYS A 1015 -13.38 -32.64 -7.99
C LYS A 1015 -12.03 -32.28 -8.59
N HIS A 1016 -11.93 -32.16 -9.92
CA HIS A 1016 -10.66 -31.88 -10.60
C HIS A 1016 -10.14 -30.47 -10.32
N VAL A 1017 -11.02 -29.46 -10.23
CA VAL A 1017 -10.63 -28.10 -9.81
C VAL A 1017 -10.04 -28.15 -8.42
N GLY A 1018 -10.71 -28.80 -7.46
CA GLY A 1018 -10.19 -28.97 -6.10
C GLY A 1018 -8.87 -29.73 -6.06
N GLN A 1019 -8.71 -30.79 -6.84
CA GLN A 1019 -7.45 -31.56 -6.89
C GLN A 1019 -6.31 -30.76 -7.50
N LEU A 1020 -6.54 -30.00 -8.58
CA LEU A 1020 -5.51 -29.21 -9.24
C LEU A 1020 -5.08 -28.01 -8.39
N THR A 1021 -6.02 -27.30 -7.77
CA THR A 1021 -5.70 -26.20 -6.85
C THR A 1021 -5.00 -26.71 -5.60
N LEU A 1022 -5.37 -27.89 -5.10
CA LEU A 1022 -4.67 -28.58 -4.01
C LEU A 1022 -3.24 -28.98 -4.40
N ALA A 1023 -3.04 -29.55 -5.58
CA ALA A 1023 -1.72 -29.99 -6.08
C ALA A 1023 -0.75 -28.81 -6.14
N THR A 1024 -1.19 -27.72 -6.76
CA THR A 1024 -0.39 -26.50 -6.88
C THR A 1024 -0.13 -25.85 -5.52
N GLU A 1025 -1.12 -25.80 -4.63
CA GLU A 1025 -0.94 -25.25 -3.28
C GLU A 1025 0.12 -26.05 -2.52
N ILE A 1026 0.02 -27.38 -2.49
CA ILE A 1026 1.02 -28.26 -1.87
C ILE A 1026 2.40 -27.99 -2.46
N ARG A 1027 2.52 -27.91 -3.80
CA ARG A 1027 3.82 -27.62 -4.43
C ARG A 1027 4.38 -26.28 -3.96
N SER A 1028 3.58 -25.22 -3.98
CA SER A 1028 4.02 -23.89 -3.59
C SER A 1028 4.36 -23.80 -2.10
N VAL A 1029 3.57 -24.41 -1.21
CA VAL A 1029 3.93 -24.55 0.22
C VAL A 1029 5.28 -25.23 0.36
N ARG A 1030 5.50 -26.32 -0.42
CA ARG A 1030 6.75 -27.06 -0.32
C ARG A 1030 7.97 -26.26 -0.77
N HIS A 1031 7.79 -25.33 -1.71
CA HIS A 1031 8.83 -24.46 -2.24
C HIS A 1031 9.06 -23.21 -1.38
N TYR A 1032 8.00 -22.57 -0.91
CA TYR A 1032 8.07 -21.21 -0.39
C TYR A 1032 7.95 -21.11 1.13
N TRP A 1033 7.23 -22.04 1.77
CA TRP A 1033 7.09 -22.03 3.22
C TRP A 1033 8.12 -22.93 3.89
N HIS A 1034 8.32 -24.11 3.32
CA HIS A 1034 9.13 -25.15 3.91
C HIS A 1034 10.58 -25.06 3.40
N VAL A 1035 11.54 -25.02 4.32
CA VAL A 1035 12.94 -25.21 3.96
C VAL A 1035 13.18 -26.69 3.69
N ARG A 1036 13.60 -27.01 2.48
CA ARG A 1036 14.00 -28.34 2.00
C ARG A 1036 15.38 -28.28 1.38
N ASN A 1037 15.99 -29.43 1.09
CA ASN A 1037 17.34 -29.46 0.55
C ASN A 1037 17.42 -28.80 -0.83
N TYR A 1038 16.46 -29.11 -1.71
CA TYR A 1038 16.48 -28.61 -3.08
C TYR A 1038 16.21 -27.11 -3.17
N ASN A 1039 15.38 -26.56 -2.29
CA ASN A 1039 15.03 -25.14 -2.27
C ASN A 1039 15.85 -24.35 -1.24
N ARG A 1040 16.76 -24.94 -0.45
CA ARG A 1040 17.55 -24.22 0.57
C ARG A 1040 18.30 -23.01 0.02
N HIS A 1041 18.70 -23.09 -1.25
CA HIS A 1041 19.35 -22.00 -1.99
C HIS A 1041 18.41 -20.83 -2.30
N ILE A 1042 17.11 -21.02 -2.10
CA ILE A 1042 16.14 -19.97 -2.08
C ILE A 1042 15.91 -19.41 -0.69
N PHE A 1043 16.48 -19.86 0.45
CA PHE A 1043 16.18 -19.36 1.83
C PHE A 1043 17.34 -18.45 2.39
N PRO A 1044 17.16 -17.41 3.25
CA PRO A 1044 18.28 -16.75 3.93
C PRO A 1044 18.75 -17.62 5.08
N GLU A 1045 19.99 -17.44 5.54
CA GLU A 1045 20.62 -18.38 6.49
C GLU A 1045 19.85 -18.59 7.80
N TYR A 1046 19.21 -17.54 8.34
CA TYR A 1046 18.40 -17.66 9.54
C TYR A 1046 17.17 -18.57 9.32
N ILE A 1047 16.40 -18.36 8.24
CA ILE A 1047 15.22 -19.21 7.96
C ILE A 1047 15.64 -20.65 7.70
N LYS A 1048 16.79 -20.89 7.06
CA LYS A 1048 17.31 -22.26 6.86
C LYS A 1048 17.49 -23.01 8.17
N THR A 1049 17.80 -22.30 9.26
CA THR A 1049 17.94 -22.89 10.60
C THR A 1049 16.59 -23.24 11.20
N TYR A 1050 15.54 -22.52 10.80
CA TYR A 1050 14.22 -22.68 11.38
C TYR A 1050 13.30 -23.71 10.69
N GLY A 1051 13.60 -24.02 9.44
CA GLY A 1051 12.87 -25.05 8.69
C GLY A 1051 11.57 -24.57 8.05
N THR A 1052 11.06 -23.40 8.43
CA THR A 1052 9.82 -22.81 7.89
C THR A 1052 9.78 -21.28 8.01
N ILE A 1053 8.89 -20.64 7.25
CA ILE A 1053 8.48 -19.23 7.42
C ILE A 1053 7.17 -19.12 8.20
N GLY A 1054 6.87 -17.92 8.71
CA GLY A 1054 5.60 -17.61 9.36
C GLY A 1054 4.56 -17.12 8.36
N GLN A 1055 4.88 -16.05 7.64
CA GLN A 1055 3.97 -15.42 6.69
C GLN A 1055 4.71 -14.97 5.43
N PHE A 1056 4.02 -15.08 4.31
CA PHE A 1056 4.46 -14.64 3.00
C PHE A 1056 3.57 -13.49 2.56
N ALA A 1057 4.14 -12.31 2.37
CA ALA A 1057 3.47 -11.16 1.76
C ALA A 1057 4.06 -10.92 0.38
N GLU A 1058 3.36 -10.26 -0.55
CA GLU A 1058 3.88 -9.90 -1.89
C GLU A 1058 5.25 -9.21 -1.85
N ASP A 1059 5.54 -8.64 -0.71
CA ASP A 1059 6.56 -7.66 -0.47
C ASP A 1059 7.39 -7.97 0.79
N ALA A 1060 7.26 -9.17 1.36
CA ALA A 1060 8.11 -9.62 2.46
C ALA A 1060 7.93 -11.10 2.75
N ILE A 1061 8.91 -11.67 3.45
CA ILE A 1061 8.72 -12.90 4.20
C ILE A 1061 8.87 -12.55 5.67
N PHE A 1062 7.82 -12.79 6.44
CA PHE A 1062 7.83 -12.62 7.88
C PHE A 1062 8.20 -13.95 8.54
N TYR A 1063 9.18 -13.87 9.42
CA TYR A 1063 9.56 -14.99 10.27
C TYR A 1063 8.52 -15.28 11.35
N TYR A 1064 7.83 -14.25 11.82
CA TYR A 1064 6.80 -14.40 12.84
C TYR A 1064 5.40 -14.30 12.24
N THR A 1065 4.48 -14.92 12.97
CA THR A 1065 3.04 -14.87 12.74
C THR A 1065 2.49 -13.44 12.91
N LEU A 1066 1.25 -13.20 12.50
CA LEU A 1066 0.52 -11.94 12.73
C LEU A 1066 0.63 -11.48 14.20
N ASN A 1067 0.17 -10.27 14.51
CA ASN A 1067 0.21 -9.71 15.87
C ASN A 1067 -0.87 -10.33 16.79
N TRP A 1068 -1.11 -11.65 16.67
CA TRP A 1068 -2.04 -12.42 17.50
C TRP A 1068 -1.33 -13.14 18.64
N PRO A 1069 -1.96 -13.25 19.83
CA PRO A 1069 -1.35 -13.85 21.01
C PRO A 1069 -1.04 -15.34 20.80
N CYS A 1070 0.24 -15.65 20.58
CA CYS A 1070 0.78 -17.00 20.73
C CYS A 1070 1.26 -17.15 22.16
N TRP A 1071 0.68 -18.05 22.96
CA TRP A 1071 1.16 -18.30 24.32
C TRP A 1071 1.93 -19.62 24.37
N PRO A 1072 3.17 -19.65 24.91
CA PRO A 1072 4.00 -18.52 25.33
C PRO A 1072 4.51 -17.69 24.14
N TYR A 1073 4.59 -16.37 24.30
CA TYR A 1073 4.90 -15.41 23.21
C TYR A 1073 6.40 -15.13 23.08
N GLU A 1074 7.20 -15.63 24.01
CA GLU A 1074 8.63 -15.34 24.10
C GLU A 1074 9.44 -16.35 23.30
N PHE A 1075 10.52 -15.89 22.70
CA PHE A 1075 11.51 -16.80 22.13
C PHE A 1075 12.23 -17.55 23.26
N PRO A 1076 12.48 -18.87 23.12
CA PRO A 1076 12.27 -19.70 21.92
C PRO A 1076 10.89 -20.41 21.87
N MET A 1077 10.02 -20.24 22.87
CA MET A 1077 8.74 -20.95 22.97
C MET A 1077 7.77 -20.62 21.83
N ARG A 1078 7.76 -19.35 21.39
CA ARG A 1078 6.91 -18.87 20.27
C ARG A 1078 7.14 -19.62 18.95
N HIS A 1079 8.29 -20.27 18.79
CA HIS A 1079 8.56 -21.14 17.65
C HIS A 1079 7.54 -22.27 17.48
N ALA A 1080 6.88 -22.69 18.57
CA ALA A 1080 5.83 -23.69 18.46
C ALA A 1080 4.66 -23.21 17.59
N CYS A 1081 4.28 -21.94 17.71
CA CYS A 1081 3.24 -21.34 16.89
C CYS A 1081 3.69 -21.14 15.44
N LEU A 1082 4.95 -20.73 15.24
CA LEU A 1082 5.54 -20.60 13.91
C LEU A 1082 5.43 -21.90 13.11
N VAL A 1083 5.80 -23.04 13.72
CA VAL A 1083 5.66 -24.33 13.05
C VAL A 1083 4.20 -24.74 13.00
N GLY A 1084 3.48 -24.62 14.11
CA GLY A 1084 2.13 -25.15 14.24
C GLY A 1084 1.08 -24.47 13.38
N ILE A 1085 1.23 -23.20 13.03
CA ILE A 1085 0.33 -22.53 12.07
C ILE A 1085 0.46 -23.12 10.66
N GLN A 1086 1.61 -23.73 10.34
CA GLN A 1086 1.85 -24.48 9.09
C GLN A 1086 1.56 -25.98 9.23
N VAL A 1087 0.86 -26.38 10.30
CA VAL A 1087 0.43 -27.77 10.57
C VAL A 1087 -1.08 -27.85 10.62
N ILE A 1088 -1.74 -26.83 11.17
CA ILE A 1088 -3.18 -26.81 11.39
C ILE A 1088 -3.97 -26.59 10.07
N PRO A 1089 -5.07 -27.31 9.83
CA PRO A 1089 -5.51 -28.53 10.51
C PRO A 1089 -4.78 -29.79 10.03
N ILE A 1090 -4.67 -30.81 10.89
CA ILE A 1090 -4.21 -32.14 10.46
C ILE A 1090 -5.38 -32.89 9.78
N ILE A 1091 -5.28 -33.04 8.45
CA ILE A 1091 -6.28 -33.61 7.55
C ILE A 1091 -5.76 -34.87 6.84
N SER A 1092 -6.56 -35.50 5.96
CA SER A 1092 -6.15 -36.77 5.34
C SER A 1092 -4.95 -36.65 4.39
N VAL A 1093 -4.76 -35.48 3.78
CA VAL A 1093 -3.65 -35.20 2.86
C VAL A 1093 -2.41 -34.59 3.54
N SER A 1094 -2.42 -34.48 4.88
CA SER A 1094 -1.33 -33.87 5.65
C SER A 1094 0.05 -34.50 5.41
N ASN A 1095 0.11 -35.81 5.15
CA ASN A 1095 1.36 -36.51 4.83
C ASN A 1095 2.00 -36.07 3.49
N LEU A 1096 1.24 -35.43 2.58
CA LEU A 1096 1.76 -35.01 1.27
C LEU A 1096 2.67 -33.78 1.33
N TYR A 1097 2.56 -32.98 2.39
CA TYR A 1097 3.38 -31.76 2.59
C TYR A 1097 4.17 -31.77 3.90
N MET A 1098 3.74 -32.53 4.92
CA MET A 1098 4.49 -32.77 6.16
C MET A 1098 5.27 -34.09 6.10
N ASP A 1099 6.18 -34.17 5.15
CA ASP A 1099 7.01 -35.35 4.87
C ASP A 1099 8.23 -35.46 5.81
N GLN A 1100 8.95 -36.59 5.71
CA GLN A 1100 10.17 -36.82 6.49
C GLN A 1100 11.22 -35.72 6.29
N GLU A 1101 11.37 -35.20 5.06
CA GLU A 1101 12.36 -34.16 4.78
C GLU A 1101 12.04 -32.89 5.56
N TRP A 1102 10.79 -32.41 5.51
CA TRP A 1102 10.42 -31.21 6.24
C TRP A 1102 10.38 -31.45 7.75
N GLY A 1103 9.92 -32.61 8.21
CA GLY A 1103 9.96 -32.98 9.63
C GLY A 1103 11.37 -32.91 10.22
N ARG A 1104 12.42 -33.30 9.47
CA ARG A 1104 13.82 -33.09 9.87
C ARG A 1104 14.24 -31.63 9.88
N SER A 1105 13.73 -30.85 8.92
CA SER A 1105 14.02 -29.42 8.77
C SER A 1105 13.55 -28.59 9.98
N VAL A 1106 12.37 -28.90 10.53
CA VAL A 1106 11.81 -28.19 11.69
C VAL A 1106 12.16 -28.82 13.04
N GLN A 1107 12.79 -30.01 13.05
CA GLN A 1107 13.05 -30.78 14.27
C GLN A 1107 13.77 -29.97 15.36
N ASN A 1108 14.80 -29.21 14.99
CA ASN A 1108 15.55 -28.38 15.95
C ASN A 1108 14.68 -27.28 16.56
N VAL A 1109 13.90 -26.59 15.74
CA VAL A 1109 12.99 -25.52 16.19
C VAL A 1109 11.90 -26.05 17.10
N CYS A 1110 11.33 -27.18 16.74
CA CYS A 1110 10.37 -27.90 17.57
C CYS A 1110 11.00 -28.26 18.92
N ASN A 1111 12.21 -28.84 18.92
CA ASN A 1111 12.94 -29.21 20.13
C ASN A 1111 13.25 -27.99 21.02
N TRP A 1112 13.62 -26.86 20.42
CA TRP A 1112 13.84 -25.60 21.14
C TRP A 1112 12.54 -25.05 21.71
N ALA A 1113 11.41 -25.17 21.02
CA ALA A 1113 10.14 -24.69 21.56
C ALA A 1113 9.67 -25.53 22.75
N VAL A 1114 9.75 -26.87 22.65
CA VAL A 1114 9.30 -27.77 23.72
C VAL A 1114 10.30 -27.85 24.88
N ASN A 1115 11.59 -27.65 24.61
CA ASN A 1115 12.65 -27.59 25.61
C ASN A 1115 13.48 -26.29 25.43
N PRO A 1116 12.98 -25.14 25.92
CA PRO A 1116 13.55 -23.83 25.64
C PRO A 1116 14.98 -23.65 26.14
N TRP A 1117 15.40 -24.38 27.18
CA TRP A 1117 16.80 -24.35 27.66
C TRP A 1117 17.80 -24.96 26.67
N SER A 1118 17.35 -25.76 25.71
CA SER A 1118 18.21 -26.33 24.66
C SER A 1118 18.43 -25.38 23.47
N ALA A 1119 17.73 -24.25 23.43
CA ALA A 1119 17.82 -23.30 22.34
C ALA A 1119 19.16 -22.54 22.35
N PRO A 1120 19.75 -22.27 21.16
CA PRO A 1120 20.83 -21.29 21.05
C PRO A 1120 20.37 -19.94 21.61
N GLY A 1121 21.18 -19.35 22.51
CA GLY A 1121 20.84 -18.09 23.19
C GLY A 1121 19.86 -18.21 24.36
N ALA A 1122 19.48 -19.43 24.79
CA ALA A 1122 18.61 -19.61 25.96
C ALA A 1122 19.18 -18.98 27.25
N GLY A 1123 20.52 -18.92 27.37
CA GLY A 1123 21.18 -18.26 28.50
C GLY A 1123 21.04 -16.73 28.53
N ASP A 1124 20.62 -16.13 27.41
CA ASP A 1124 20.39 -14.67 27.28
C ASP A 1124 18.94 -14.29 27.59
N VAL A 1125 18.07 -15.27 27.84
CA VAL A 1125 16.67 -15.10 28.22
C VAL A 1125 16.56 -15.20 29.73
N ASP A 1126 15.72 -14.36 30.34
CA ASP A 1126 15.43 -14.47 31.78
C ASP A 1126 14.95 -15.90 32.10
N PRO A 1127 15.66 -16.67 32.93
CA PRO A 1127 15.25 -18.02 33.30
C PRO A 1127 13.84 -18.07 33.93
N ALA A 1128 13.34 -16.95 34.47
CA ALA A 1128 12.00 -16.86 35.04
C ALA A 1128 10.88 -16.92 33.99
N ILE A 1129 11.15 -16.59 32.73
CA ILE A 1129 10.16 -16.65 31.63
C ILE A 1129 10.31 -17.89 30.75
N LEU A 1130 11.42 -18.63 30.86
CA LEU A 1130 11.62 -19.88 30.12
C LEU A 1130 10.73 -20.99 30.69
N GLN A 1131 9.79 -21.48 29.87
CA GLN A 1131 8.92 -22.60 30.22
C GLN A 1131 8.71 -23.55 29.03
N PRO A 1132 8.66 -24.88 29.23
CA PRO A 1132 8.33 -25.80 28.15
C PRO A 1132 6.97 -25.48 27.54
N VAL A 1133 6.86 -25.54 26.21
CA VAL A 1133 5.54 -25.54 25.56
C VAL A 1133 4.92 -26.93 25.73
N GLN A 1134 4.09 -27.07 26.77
CA GLN A 1134 3.54 -28.37 27.19
C GLN A 1134 2.20 -28.74 26.52
N LYS A 1135 1.53 -27.78 25.88
CA LYS A 1135 0.17 -27.95 25.32
C LYS A 1135 0.01 -27.11 24.05
N GLY A 1136 -1.11 -27.27 23.36
CA GLY A 1136 -1.49 -26.53 22.17
C GLY A 1136 -0.46 -26.73 21.07
N TRP A 1137 0.29 -25.68 20.76
CA TRP A 1137 1.30 -25.66 19.72
C TRP A 1137 2.44 -26.66 19.92
N GLY A 1138 2.74 -27.04 21.16
CA GLY A 1138 3.73 -28.09 21.46
C GLY A 1138 3.35 -29.44 20.83
N ALA A 1139 2.06 -29.77 20.77
CA ALA A 1139 1.57 -30.98 20.11
C ALA A 1139 1.81 -30.95 18.60
N PHE A 1140 1.70 -29.77 17.97
CA PHE A 1140 2.02 -29.62 16.55
C PHE A 1140 3.51 -29.66 16.25
N CYS A 1141 4.36 -29.18 17.17
CA CYS A 1141 5.80 -29.43 17.06
C CYS A 1141 6.11 -30.94 17.07
N HIS A 1142 5.50 -31.67 18.00
CA HIS A 1142 5.64 -33.13 18.06
C HIS A 1142 5.09 -33.80 16.80
N ALA A 1143 3.93 -33.39 16.30
CA ALA A 1143 3.36 -33.92 15.07
C ALA A 1143 4.28 -33.65 13.86
N ALA A 1144 4.68 -32.40 13.61
CA ALA A 1144 5.55 -32.04 12.49
C ALA A 1144 6.90 -32.79 12.52
N ALA A 1145 7.54 -32.86 13.69
CA ALA A 1145 8.81 -33.56 13.86
C ALA A 1145 8.68 -35.10 13.86
N SER A 1146 7.47 -35.65 14.03
CA SER A 1146 7.25 -37.11 14.18
C SER A 1146 7.76 -37.93 13.00
N LYS A 1147 7.83 -37.32 11.80
CA LYS A 1147 8.29 -37.98 10.57
C LYS A 1147 9.81 -37.98 10.39
N ALA A 1148 10.55 -37.28 11.26
CA ALA A 1148 12.00 -37.14 11.11
C ALA A 1148 12.72 -38.49 11.23
N ASP A 1149 12.37 -39.27 12.25
CA ASP A 1149 12.89 -40.59 12.59
C ASP A 1149 11.99 -41.33 13.60
N ALA A 1150 12.28 -42.61 13.88
CA ALA A 1150 11.48 -43.46 14.77
C ALA A 1150 11.49 -43.01 16.25
N ALA A 1151 12.54 -42.31 16.70
CA ALA A 1151 12.61 -41.79 18.06
C ALA A 1151 11.68 -40.57 18.20
N ALA A 1152 11.64 -39.70 17.18
CA ALA A 1152 10.71 -38.59 17.11
C ALA A 1152 9.25 -39.05 17.04
N GLU A 1153 8.94 -40.10 16.25
CA GLU A 1153 7.62 -40.74 16.22
C GLU A 1153 7.22 -41.20 17.64
N THR A 1154 8.10 -41.96 18.30
CA THR A 1154 7.84 -42.49 19.65
C THR A 1154 7.62 -41.37 20.67
N ALA A 1155 8.43 -40.31 20.62
CA ALA A 1155 8.29 -39.14 21.48
C ALA A 1155 6.95 -38.41 21.25
N ALA A 1156 6.56 -38.23 19.99
CA ALA A 1156 5.31 -37.58 19.63
C ALA A 1156 4.09 -38.38 20.10
N VAL A 1157 4.08 -39.70 19.92
CA VAL A 1157 3.03 -40.59 20.45
C VAL A 1157 2.93 -40.47 21.96
N ASN A 1158 4.05 -40.60 22.67
CA ASN A 1158 4.08 -40.57 24.13
C ASN A 1158 3.60 -39.21 24.68
N TYR A 1159 3.88 -38.12 23.98
CA TYR A 1159 3.42 -36.79 24.35
C TYR A 1159 1.93 -36.61 24.09
N VAL A 1160 1.46 -36.85 22.86
CA VAL A 1160 0.07 -36.57 22.46
C VAL A 1160 -0.93 -37.43 23.25
N ARG A 1161 -0.58 -38.68 23.59
CA ARG A 1161 -1.45 -39.55 24.39
C ARG A 1161 -1.72 -39.07 25.82
N GLN A 1162 -0.93 -38.14 26.33
CA GLN A 1162 -1.11 -37.57 27.68
C GLN A 1162 -2.02 -36.33 27.69
N LEU A 1163 -2.35 -35.81 26.51
CA LEU A 1163 -3.19 -34.63 26.36
C LEU A 1163 -4.67 -35.02 26.27
N SER A 1164 -5.52 -34.08 26.67
CA SER A 1164 -6.95 -34.06 26.35
C SER A 1164 -7.20 -33.24 25.08
N THR A 1165 -8.37 -33.43 24.46
CA THR A 1165 -8.75 -32.72 23.22
C THR A 1165 -8.69 -31.21 23.35
N GLY A 1166 -9.13 -30.66 24.50
CA GLY A 1166 -9.09 -29.22 24.77
C GLY A 1166 -7.70 -28.64 25.03
N GLU A 1167 -6.67 -29.50 25.15
CA GLU A 1167 -5.27 -29.10 25.29
C GLU A 1167 -4.54 -29.08 23.95
N LEU A 1168 -5.20 -29.46 22.85
CA LEU A 1168 -4.72 -29.21 21.48
C LEU A 1168 -5.17 -27.83 21.00
N VAL A 1169 -4.53 -27.32 19.95
CA VAL A 1169 -5.07 -26.17 19.23
C VAL A 1169 -6.35 -26.61 18.53
N GLY A 1170 -7.44 -25.83 18.69
CA GLY A 1170 -8.73 -26.13 18.06
C GLY A 1170 -8.58 -26.33 16.55
N GLY A 1171 -9.46 -27.14 15.93
CA GLY A 1171 -9.32 -27.55 14.53
C GLY A 1171 -8.62 -28.90 14.33
N THR A 1172 -8.07 -29.51 15.37
CA THR A 1172 -7.44 -30.84 15.31
C THR A 1172 -7.69 -31.62 16.61
N GLY A 1173 -7.97 -32.92 16.50
CA GLY A 1173 -8.20 -33.83 17.63
C GLY A 1173 -7.01 -34.74 17.93
N LEU A 1174 -7.09 -35.49 19.03
CA LEU A 1174 -6.09 -36.49 19.40
C LEU A 1174 -6.06 -37.62 18.38
N ALA A 1175 -7.23 -38.12 17.96
CA ALA A 1175 -7.35 -39.23 17.03
C ALA A 1175 -6.74 -38.89 15.67
N SER A 1176 -6.97 -37.67 15.17
CA SER A 1176 -6.36 -37.20 13.91
C SER A 1176 -4.84 -37.03 14.01
N THR A 1177 -4.35 -36.48 15.13
CA THR A 1177 -2.92 -36.28 15.35
C THR A 1177 -2.18 -37.62 15.46
N LEU A 1178 -2.71 -38.56 16.25
CA LEU A 1178 -2.11 -39.88 16.44
C LEU A 1178 -2.17 -40.73 15.18
N LEU A 1179 -3.28 -40.67 14.42
CA LEU A 1179 -3.38 -41.32 13.12
C LEU A 1179 -2.34 -40.76 12.14
N PHE A 1180 -2.16 -39.44 12.11
CA PHE A 1180 -1.12 -38.81 11.31
C PHE A 1180 0.27 -39.32 11.73
N ILE A 1181 0.60 -39.32 13.03
CA ILE A 1181 1.91 -39.77 13.53
C ILE A 1181 2.19 -41.23 13.12
N TYR A 1182 1.23 -42.13 13.30
CA TYR A 1182 1.39 -43.55 12.95
C TYR A 1182 1.33 -43.86 11.45
N GLY A 1183 0.67 -43.02 10.65
CA GLY A 1183 0.54 -43.25 9.21
C GLY A 1183 1.89 -43.18 8.49
N SER A 1184 2.13 -44.04 7.51
CA SER A 1184 3.32 -43.90 6.66
C SER A 1184 3.22 -42.66 5.75
N THR A 1185 4.36 -42.08 5.42
CA THR A 1185 4.50 -41.08 4.34
C THR A 1185 4.46 -41.72 2.98
#